data_AF-A0A660ZV67-F1
#
_entry.id   AF-A0A660ZV67-F1
#
_cell.length_a   1.000
_cell.length_b   1.000
_cell.length_c   1.000
_cell.angle_alpha   90.00
_cell.angle_beta   90.00
_cell.angle_gamma   90.00
#
_symmetry.space_group_name_H-M   'P 1'
#
loop_
_entity.id
_entity.type
_entity.pdbx_description
1 polymer ?
#
loop_
_entity_poly.entity_id
_entity_poly.type
_entity_poly.pdbx_seq_one_letter_code
_entity_poly.pdbx_strand_id
1 'polypeptide(L)'
;MFRSPNPKAPARTLIVAAGIAAVIGFHGLAAGTYGLAAGTYGLAAGTFGLAVGTNGLATGTFGLTTGTLVFSDAQKQILAHIDSLHVSRQVDSTRAYIEPHLEEARAAGDSAFTLPLVAKLGRLWAAFGQPKKGEPLLREAVDLATALEDSLRLCDALRWLGFAVEQQGRSTEAVAIYRRQLAIAQARCDRRHEAWARVGLAYRAVQEGRYSDAAVDYRLAAGFFQDVADTAAAVWTLNGLGAALEQHGRFEEAAACYGQVAELARQIRYKAVEALALNNRGSLEYSLGDPGVAMEHFRRAGKLQRQISQSQDAVSSGTNEAVCLSHLGRLDEAVVLLTELLKECEEGNFSDRESFVLRVLADVRQMQGRKHEAVAIYRRILARNEAKQDIKDRIQSVTGLAMALADMDSSATALIVLQEEERRREGQLYGLSRVELELAFGDRLLETKQPEAALARYRIAIEITAAAGIRRHRVDALAGAARCQRELGKPAAALALLRDAAQAWEDTRTATMDPEWREQRGVSGRLVYTQLAALNLDGADSDCAAIASAFDEVQVFKARTLAERIGGGDRAANWPVMTMETLQTEILQDGEVFLDAYLGPTESILFAVTQQECRAVILPDERTLANRLRLHHELLATPPPAHDLSRALEVVEVAAERLGRELLGSVAPLLSGSRRVVFAPDGPLNLVPMACVFGTGEPEPCPVWVRVPSATILGFLRTSADTIQVRVRGQGILAVAAAETPEGRPLPGAVREVKHLARRYRDVDLRLAGNSGAALVPADLARYDILHLATHARV
;
A
#
# COMPACT_ATOMS: atom_id res chain seq x y z
N MET A 1 -3.83 35.77 -40.58
CA MET A 1 -3.66 36.69 -39.43
C MET A 1 -4.97 36.75 -38.64
N PHE A 2 -5.31 35.70 -37.88
CA PHE A 2 -6.32 35.75 -36.81
C PHE A 2 -5.90 34.73 -35.74
N ARG A 3 -5.81 35.23 -34.51
CA ARG A 3 -5.19 34.60 -33.35
C ARG A 3 -6.11 33.53 -32.75
N SER A 4 -5.50 32.39 -32.40
CA SER A 4 -6.06 31.34 -31.54
C SER A 4 -6.38 31.88 -30.12
N PRO A 5 -7.54 31.57 -29.52
CA PRO A 5 -7.81 31.82 -28.11
C PRO A 5 -7.35 30.63 -27.24
N ASN A 6 -6.14 30.78 -26.71
CA ASN A 6 -5.64 30.43 -25.36
C ASN A 6 -6.54 29.58 -24.41
N PRO A 7 -6.15 28.34 -24.04
CA PRO A 7 -6.82 27.53 -23.01
C PRO A 7 -6.08 27.66 -21.67
N LYS A 8 -6.63 28.42 -20.71
CA LYS A 8 -6.18 28.42 -19.32
C LYS A 8 -7.38 28.35 -18.38
N ALA A 9 -7.65 27.16 -17.83
CA ALA A 9 -8.41 26.96 -16.60
C ALA A 9 -7.76 25.83 -15.76
N PRO A 10 -7.74 25.90 -14.42
CA PRO A 10 -7.11 24.90 -13.54
C PRO A 10 -8.08 23.80 -13.12
N ALA A 11 -7.70 22.53 -13.33
CA ALA A 11 -8.36 21.33 -12.84
C ALA A 11 -7.74 20.92 -11.50
N ARG A 12 -8.29 21.38 -10.38
CA ARG A 12 -7.75 21.04 -9.05
C ARG A 12 -8.82 20.92 -7.98
N THR A 13 -9.90 20.22 -8.32
CA THR A 13 -10.83 19.64 -7.35
C THR A 13 -11.57 18.44 -7.97
N LEU A 14 -11.15 17.97 -9.16
CA LEU A 14 -12.01 17.18 -10.04
C LEU A 14 -12.33 15.76 -9.55
N ILE A 15 -11.66 15.14 -8.59
CA ILE A 15 -12.05 13.76 -8.23
C ILE A 15 -13.32 13.75 -7.36
N VAL A 16 -13.51 14.76 -6.49
CA VAL A 16 -14.76 14.95 -5.74
C VAL A 16 -15.68 15.96 -6.43
N ALA A 17 -15.13 16.99 -7.09
CA ALA A 17 -15.90 17.98 -7.85
C ALA A 17 -16.40 17.46 -9.20
N ALA A 18 -15.70 16.55 -9.89
CA ALA A 18 -16.27 15.83 -11.03
C ALA A 18 -17.23 14.74 -10.57
N GLY A 19 -17.12 14.24 -9.34
CA GLY A 19 -18.15 13.41 -8.71
C GLY A 19 -19.44 14.20 -8.42
N ILE A 20 -19.32 15.41 -7.87
CA ILE A 20 -20.42 16.36 -7.62
C ILE A 20 -21.00 16.92 -8.95
N ALA A 21 -20.16 17.15 -9.96
CA ALA A 21 -20.57 17.55 -11.31
C ALA A 21 -21.13 16.38 -12.14
N ALA A 22 -20.73 15.14 -11.87
CA ALA A 22 -21.30 13.92 -12.45
C ALA A 22 -22.63 13.52 -11.79
N VAL A 23 -23.12 14.27 -10.79
CA VAL A 23 -24.51 14.22 -10.30
C VAL A 23 -25.44 14.89 -11.31
N ILE A 24 -25.40 14.43 -12.55
CA ILE A 24 -26.49 14.64 -13.50
C ILE A 24 -27.29 13.35 -13.47
N GLY A 25 -28.42 13.39 -12.75
CA GLY A 25 -29.30 12.25 -12.61
C GLY A 25 -29.67 11.70 -14.00
N PHE A 26 -29.54 10.39 -14.16
CA PHE A 26 -30.25 9.68 -15.20
C PHE A 26 -31.76 9.92 -14.99
N HIS A 27 -32.37 10.72 -15.85
CA HIS A 27 -33.76 10.50 -16.23
C HIS A 27 -33.77 9.66 -17.49
N GLY A 28 -33.60 8.35 -17.31
CA GLY A 28 -34.03 7.37 -18.31
C GLY A 28 -35.47 7.01 -18.01
N LEU A 29 -36.44 7.75 -18.58
CA LEU A 29 -37.68 7.09 -18.96
C LEU A 29 -37.27 6.06 -20.01
N ALA A 30 -37.44 4.77 -19.70
CA ALA A 30 -37.42 3.76 -20.73
C ALA A 30 -38.49 4.16 -21.77
N ALA A 31 -38.08 4.33 -23.03
CA ALA A 31 -39.04 4.48 -24.11
C ALA A 31 -39.86 3.19 -24.20
N GLY A 32 -41.15 3.27 -23.88
CA GLY A 32 -42.11 2.18 -24.03
C GLY A 32 -42.75 1.67 -22.74
N THR A 33 -43.62 2.46 -22.12
CA THR A 33 -44.74 1.93 -21.33
C THR A 33 -45.98 2.79 -21.57
N TYR A 34 -46.76 2.40 -22.58
CA TYR A 34 -48.17 2.77 -22.66
C TYR A 34 -48.94 1.97 -21.62
N GLY A 35 -49.75 2.65 -20.81
CA GLY A 35 -50.79 2.00 -20.02
C GLY A 35 -51.02 2.64 -18.66
N LEU A 36 -52.01 3.53 -18.59
CA LEU A 36 -53.05 3.49 -17.56
C LEU A 36 -54.23 4.35 -18.02
N ALA A 37 -55.37 3.67 -18.19
CA ALA A 37 -56.64 4.24 -18.60
C ALA A 37 -57.25 5.13 -17.51
N ALA A 38 -58.21 5.97 -17.90
CA ALA A 38 -58.96 6.82 -16.98
C ALA A 38 -59.65 6.00 -15.87
N GLY A 39 -59.39 6.37 -14.62
CA GLY A 39 -60.18 5.94 -13.45
C GLY A 39 -59.71 4.69 -12.70
N THR A 40 -58.57 4.74 -11.98
CA THR A 40 -58.29 3.74 -10.93
C THR A 40 -57.87 4.42 -9.63
N TYR A 41 -58.69 4.29 -8.58
CA TYR A 41 -58.52 4.83 -7.23
C TYR A 41 -57.75 3.86 -6.33
N GLY A 42 -56.87 4.39 -5.48
CA GLY A 42 -56.18 3.63 -4.42
C GLY A 42 -55.29 4.53 -3.55
N LEU A 43 -55.89 5.33 -2.67
CA LEU A 43 -55.23 6.16 -1.64
C LEU A 43 -55.43 5.50 -0.27
N ALA A 44 -54.35 5.24 0.46
CA ALA A 44 -54.42 4.82 1.87
C ALA A 44 -54.58 6.06 2.78
N ALA A 45 -55.37 5.90 3.85
CA ALA A 45 -55.80 6.96 4.75
C ALA A 45 -54.63 7.66 5.49
N GLY A 46 -54.62 9.00 5.43
CA GLY A 46 -53.60 9.87 6.04
C GLY A 46 -53.01 10.94 5.11
N THR A 47 -53.44 11.05 3.86
CA THR A 47 -52.85 11.96 2.86
C THR A 47 -53.34 13.40 3.02
N PHE A 48 -52.48 14.29 3.54
CA PHE A 48 -52.51 15.73 3.30
C PHE A 48 -51.26 16.08 2.47
N GLY A 49 -51.46 16.70 1.30
CA GLY A 49 -50.39 17.10 0.38
C GLY A 49 -50.12 16.09 -0.74
N LEU A 50 -50.36 16.52 -1.98
CA LEU A 50 -49.94 15.84 -3.21
C LEU A 50 -48.41 15.66 -3.25
N ALA A 51 -47.92 14.60 -3.91
CA ALA A 51 -46.49 14.39 -4.12
C ALA A 51 -45.83 15.59 -4.84
N VAL A 52 -44.65 15.99 -4.38
CA VAL A 52 -43.80 17.02 -5.00
C VAL A 52 -43.46 16.57 -6.43
N GLY A 53 -43.85 17.38 -7.41
CA GLY A 53 -43.62 17.12 -8.84
C GLY A 53 -44.89 16.87 -9.69
N THR A 54 -46.08 17.01 -9.11
CA THR A 54 -47.33 16.88 -9.89
C THR A 54 -47.54 18.10 -10.80
N ASN A 55 -47.13 18.00 -12.06
CA ASN A 55 -47.31 19.04 -13.09
C ASN A 55 -48.73 18.97 -13.68
N GLY A 56 -49.48 20.07 -13.66
CA GLY A 56 -50.77 20.19 -14.37
C GLY A 56 -51.94 20.78 -13.59
N LEU A 57 -51.71 21.50 -12.49
CA LEU A 57 -52.80 22.11 -11.73
C LEU A 57 -53.04 23.57 -12.13
N ALA A 58 -54.31 23.89 -12.43
CA ALA A 58 -54.76 25.23 -12.74
C ALA A 58 -54.76 26.14 -11.49
N THR A 59 -54.76 27.45 -11.74
CA THR A 59 -54.87 28.50 -10.72
C THR A 59 -56.03 28.21 -9.77
N GLY A 60 -55.75 28.17 -8.45
CA GLY A 60 -56.75 27.96 -7.40
C GLY A 60 -56.79 26.55 -6.79
N THR A 61 -55.84 25.66 -7.12
CA THR A 61 -55.79 24.34 -6.46
C THR A 61 -55.30 24.46 -5.02
N PHE A 62 -56.15 24.07 -4.07
CA PHE A 62 -55.91 24.17 -2.62
C PHE A 62 -54.69 23.32 -2.22
N GLY A 63 -53.64 23.95 -1.68
CA GLY A 63 -52.40 23.28 -1.24
C GLY A 63 -51.12 23.60 -2.02
N LEU A 64 -51.17 24.44 -3.06
CA LEU A 64 -49.96 24.98 -3.69
C LEU A 64 -49.33 26.04 -2.78
N THR A 65 -48.07 25.84 -2.38
CA THR A 65 -47.29 26.83 -1.64
C THR A 65 -47.19 28.14 -2.42
N THR A 66 -47.29 29.27 -1.73
CA THR A 66 -46.87 30.58 -2.21
C THR A 66 -45.48 30.48 -2.85
N GLY A 67 -45.31 30.98 -4.08
CA GLY A 67 -44.04 30.91 -4.83
C GLY A 67 -43.96 29.83 -5.93
N THR A 68 -45.03 29.07 -6.20
CA THR A 68 -45.00 28.09 -7.31
C THR A 68 -45.02 28.79 -8.67
N LEU A 69 -43.86 28.85 -9.34
CA LEU A 69 -43.73 29.44 -10.68
C LEU A 69 -44.55 28.63 -11.71
N VAL A 70 -45.45 29.32 -12.41
CA VAL A 70 -46.27 28.73 -13.47
C VAL A 70 -45.60 29.01 -14.81
N PHE A 71 -45.16 27.95 -15.49
CA PHE A 71 -44.56 28.05 -16.81
C PHE A 71 -45.57 27.76 -17.91
N SER A 72 -45.43 28.44 -19.05
CA SER A 72 -46.13 28.06 -20.29
C SER A 72 -45.63 26.69 -20.77
N ASP A 73 -46.41 26.01 -21.61
CA ASP A 73 -45.99 24.70 -22.14
C ASP A 73 -44.71 24.81 -23.00
N ALA A 74 -44.51 25.93 -23.68
CA ALA A 74 -43.26 26.23 -24.38
C ALA A 74 -42.07 26.35 -23.40
N GLN A 75 -42.24 27.08 -22.30
CA GLN A 75 -41.20 27.20 -21.26
C GLN A 75 -40.89 25.85 -20.61
N LYS A 76 -41.90 25.00 -20.35
CA LYS A 76 -41.69 23.64 -19.84
C LYS A 76 -40.89 22.78 -20.81
N GLN A 77 -41.20 22.83 -22.11
CA GLN A 77 -40.46 22.10 -23.14
C GLN A 77 -39.00 22.56 -23.22
N ILE A 78 -38.75 23.87 -23.14
CA ILE A 78 -37.40 24.42 -23.10
C ILE A 78 -36.62 23.88 -21.89
N LEU A 79 -37.20 23.95 -20.69
CA LEU A 79 -36.54 23.44 -19.48
C LEU A 79 -36.28 21.93 -19.53
N ALA A 80 -37.24 21.15 -20.05
CA ALA A 80 -37.09 19.71 -20.22
C ALA A 80 -35.99 19.35 -21.24
N HIS A 81 -35.89 20.12 -22.34
CA HIS A 81 -34.83 19.92 -23.32
C HIS A 81 -33.45 20.26 -22.73
N ILE A 82 -33.35 21.35 -21.96
CA ILE A 82 -32.12 21.69 -21.23
C ILE A 82 -31.72 20.55 -20.29
N ASP A 83 -32.67 19.98 -19.54
CA ASP A 83 -32.40 18.85 -18.65
C ASP A 83 -31.91 17.62 -19.43
N SER A 84 -32.50 17.31 -20.59
CA SER A 84 -32.02 16.25 -21.47
C SER A 84 -30.61 16.50 -22.02
N LEU A 85 -30.32 17.72 -22.48
CA LEU A 85 -29.00 18.09 -23.00
C LEU A 85 -27.94 18.02 -21.90
N HIS A 86 -28.28 18.49 -20.71
CA HIS A 86 -27.42 18.41 -19.53
C HIS A 86 -27.09 16.95 -19.18
N VAL A 87 -28.08 16.05 -19.20
CA VAL A 87 -27.89 14.58 -19.00
C VAL A 87 -26.90 13.99 -20.01
N SER A 88 -26.91 14.48 -21.25
CA SER A 88 -26.01 14.02 -22.30
C SER A 88 -24.59 14.61 -22.25
N ARG A 89 -24.26 15.44 -21.25
CA ARG A 89 -22.96 16.15 -21.07
C ARG A 89 -22.53 17.01 -22.27
N GLN A 90 -23.48 17.48 -23.08
CA GLN A 90 -23.18 18.38 -24.19
C GLN A 90 -23.11 19.82 -23.69
N VAL A 91 -22.00 20.22 -23.09
CA VAL A 91 -21.84 21.54 -22.43
C VAL A 91 -22.08 22.68 -23.41
N ASP A 92 -21.44 22.63 -24.58
CA ASP A 92 -21.55 23.69 -25.57
C ASP A 92 -22.96 23.75 -26.18
N SER A 93 -23.58 22.59 -26.47
CA SER A 93 -24.97 22.54 -26.94
C SER A 93 -25.96 23.03 -25.90
N THR A 94 -25.78 22.64 -24.63
CA THR A 94 -26.65 23.07 -23.51
C THR A 94 -26.54 24.58 -23.33
N ARG A 95 -25.32 25.12 -23.38
CA ARG A 95 -25.07 26.56 -23.29
C ARG A 95 -25.71 27.32 -24.43
N ALA A 96 -25.43 26.92 -25.67
CA ALA A 96 -25.95 27.54 -26.87
C ALA A 96 -27.49 27.49 -26.93
N TYR A 97 -28.11 26.50 -26.30
CA TYR A 97 -29.55 26.39 -26.17
C TYR A 97 -30.13 27.28 -25.06
N ILE A 98 -29.44 27.43 -23.91
CA ILE A 98 -29.90 28.30 -22.81
C ILE A 98 -29.77 29.79 -23.17
N GLU A 99 -28.66 30.21 -23.78
CA GLU A 99 -28.30 31.62 -23.98
C GLU A 99 -29.40 32.44 -24.70
N PRO A 100 -29.98 32.01 -25.82
CA PRO A 100 -31.04 32.77 -26.51
C PRO A 100 -32.30 32.96 -25.64
N HIS A 101 -32.76 31.91 -24.98
CA HIS A 101 -33.96 31.96 -24.13
C HIS A 101 -33.74 32.80 -22.87
N LEU A 102 -32.50 32.84 -22.36
CA LEU A 102 -32.14 33.70 -21.23
C LEU A 102 -32.18 35.18 -21.61
N GLU A 103 -31.68 35.54 -22.80
CA GLU A 103 -31.75 36.91 -23.31
C GLU A 103 -33.22 37.35 -23.54
N GLU A 104 -34.05 36.48 -24.12
CA GLU A 104 -35.49 36.71 -24.28
C GLU A 104 -36.20 36.92 -22.94
N ALA A 105 -35.93 36.06 -21.94
CA ALA A 105 -36.53 36.15 -20.61
C ALA A 105 -36.13 37.45 -19.89
N ARG A 106 -34.85 37.85 -19.99
CA ARG A 106 -34.35 39.11 -19.43
C ARG A 106 -34.96 40.32 -20.12
N ALA A 107 -35.05 40.31 -21.45
CA ALA A 107 -35.66 41.40 -22.22
C ALA A 107 -37.16 41.55 -21.89
N ALA A 108 -37.85 40.45 -21.60
CA ALA A 108 -39.25 40.45 -21.18
C ALA A 108 -39.45 40.80 -19.69
N GLY A 109 -38.38 40.88 -18.89
CA GLY A 109 -38.47 41.06 -17.44
C GLY A 109 -39.10 39.85 -16.71
N ASP A 110 -39.09 38.66 -17.32
CA ASP A 110 -39.66 37.44 -16.75
C ASP A 110 -38.68 36.82 -15.74
N SER A 111 -38.70 37.35 -14.51
CA SER A 111 -37.90 36.85 -13.39
C SER A 111 -38.17 35.36 -13.08
N ALA A 112 -39.40 34.89 -13.31
CA ALA A 112 -39.81 33.51 -13.04
C ALA A 112 -39.13 32.53 -14.01
N PHE A 113 -39.03 32.88 -15.29
CA PHE A 113 -38.34 32.05 -16.28
C PHE A 113 -36.83 32.28 -16.32
N THR A 114 -36.37 33.50 -15.99
CA THR A 114 -34.94 33.82 -15.88
C THR A 114 -34.26 32.97 -14.81
N LEU A 115 -34.87 32.84 -13.62
CA LEU A 115 -34.32 32.10 -12.48
C LEU A 115 -33.82 30.67 -12.82
N PRO A 116 -34.65 29.75 -13.36
CA PRO A 116 -34.18 28.40 -13.69
C PRO A 116 -33.13 28.38 -14.81
N LEU A 117 -33.13 29.34 -15.74
CA LEU A 117 -32.13 29.43 -16.80
C LEU A 117 -30.76 29.83 -16.25
N VAL A 118 -30.69 30.88 -15.43
CA VAL A 118 -29.43 31.32 -14.80
C VAL A 118 -28.91 30.30 -13.80
N ALA A 119 -29.80 29.63 -13.05
CA ALA A 119 -29.42 28.55 -12.13
C ALA A 119 -28.81 27.36 -12.88
N LYS A 120 -29.43 26.91 -13.98
CA LYS A 120 -28.92 25.79 -14.80
C LYS A 120 -27.62 26.16 -15.52
N LEU A 121 -27.49 27.37 -16.08
CA LEU A 121 -26.26 27.83 -16.72
C LEU A 121 -25.12 28.04 -15.71
N GLY A 122 -25.44 28.61 -14.55
CA GLY A 122 -24.49 28.77 -13.44
C GLY A 122 -23.98 27.42 -12.92
N ARG A 123 -24.89 26.46 -12.72
CA ARG A 123 -24.56 25.06 -12.42
C ARG A 123 -23.66 24.45 -13.48
N LEU A 124 -23.99 24.62 -14.76
CA LEU A 124 -23.20 24.09 -15.87
C LEU A 124 -21.76 24.60 -15.79
N TRP A 125 -21.56 25.92 -15.68
CA TRP A 125 -20.21 26.48 -15.58
C TRP A 125 -19.45 26.01 -14.34
N ALA A 126 -20.10 25.93 -13.19
CA ALA A 126 -19.48 25.45 -11.96
C ALA A 126 -19.06 23.97 -12.08
N ALA A 127 -19.97 23.12 -12.59
CA ALA A 127 -19.77 21.69 -12.76
C ALA A 127 -18.62 21.35 -13.74
N PHE A 128 -18.45 22.16 -14.79
CA PHE A 128 -17.42 21.95 -15.82
C PHE A 128 -16.13 22.77 -15.56
N GLY A 129 -15.83 23.06 -14.28
CA GLY A 129 -14.53 23.62 -13.87
C GLY A 129 -14.32 25.09 -14.23
N GLN A 130 -15.39 25.84 -14.52
CA GLN A 130 -15.35 27.29 -14.75
C GLN A 130 -16.18 28.04 -13.69
N PRO A 131 -15.89 27.86 -12.39
CA PRO A 131 -16.69 28.42 -11.29
C PRO A 131 -16.75 29.95 -11.30
N LYS A 132 -15.71 30.63 -11.82
CA LYS A 132 -15.66 32.10 -11.97
C LYS A 132 -16.75 32.64 -12.90
N LYS A 133 -17.14 31.86 -13.91
CA LYS A 133 -18.26 32.23 -14.82
C LYS A 133 -19.61 31.84 -14.23
N GLY A 134 -19.66 30.75 -13.46
CA GLY A 134 -20.88 30.27 -12.83
C GLY A 134 -21.34 31.12 -11.65
N GLU A 135 -20.42 31.61 -10.82
CA GLU A 135 -20.73 32.39 -9.61
C GLU A 135 -21.67 33.57 -9.85
N PRO A 136 -21.45 34.50 -10.81
CA PRO A 136 -22.36 35.64 -10.98
C PRO A 136 -23.78 35.20 -11.33
N LEU A 137 -23.94 34.16 -12.15
CA LEU A 137 -25.25 33.60 -12.52
C LEU A 137 -25.93 32.94 -11.32
N LEU A 138 -25.16 32.29 -10.45
CA LEU A 138 -25.68 31.65 -9.24
C LEU A 138 -26.05 32.66 -8.16
N ARG A 139 -25.34 33.80 -8.07
CA ARG A 139 -25.75 34.92 -7.21
C ARG A 139 -27.04 35.56 -7.71
N GLU A 140 -27.15 35.80 -9.02
CA GLU A 140 -28.39 36.27 -9.66
C GLU A 140 -29.55 35.29 -9.38
N ALA A 141 -29.31 33.98 -9.48
CA ALA A 141 -30.31 32.96 -9.13
C ALA A 141 -30.74 33.05 -7.64
N VAL A 142 -29.80 33.25 -6.71
CA VAL A 142 -30.11 33.42 -5.29
C VAL A 142 -30.95 34.68 -5.05
N ASP A 143 -30.63 35.79 -5.71
CA ASP A 143 -31.35 37.06 -5.58
C ASP A 143 -32.77 36.95 -6.16
N LEU A 144 -32.91 36.37 -7.35
CA LEU A 144 -34.20 36.12 -7.99
C LEU A 144 -35.06 35.16 -7.17
N ALA A 145 -34.50 34.05 -6.68
CA ALA A 145 -35.24 33.10 -5.85
C ALA A 145 -35.68 33.72 -4.51
N THR A 146 -34.86 34.61 -3.94
CA THR A 146 -35.22 35.36 -2.73
C THR A 146 -36.36 36.34 -3.02
N ALA A 147 -36.29 37.09 -4.12
CA ALA A 147 -37.33 38.06 -4.52
C ALA A 147 -38.67 37.39 -4.88
N LEU A 148 -38.62 36.17 -5.41
CA LEU A 148 -39.80 35.36 -5.76
C LEU A 148 -40.34 34.54 -4.56
N GLU A 149 -39.69 34.63 -3.39
CA GLU A 149 -39.98 33.82 -2.20
C GLU A 149 -39.94 32.30 -2.48
N ASP A 150 -39.20 31.88 -3.51
CA ASP A 150 -39.05 30.49 -3.90
C ASP A 150 -37.90 29.83 -3.14
N SER A 151 -38.23 29.41 -1.93
CA SER A 151 -37.29 28.73 -1.03
C SER A 151 -36.71 27.40 -1.57
N LEU A 152 -37.38 26.69 -2.49
CA LEU A 152 -36.83 25.46 -3.08
C LEU A 152 -35.72 25.80 -4.08
N ARG A 153 -36.00 26.70 -5.03
CA ARG A 153 -34.99 27.16 -6.00
C ARG A 153 -33.86 27.92 -5.33
N LEU A 154 -34.15 28.61 -4.21
CA LEU A 154 -33.13 29.24 -3.38
C LEU A 154 -32.16 28.20 -2.79
N CYS A 155 -32.66 27.09 -2.24
CA CYS A 155 -31.81 26.02 -1.73
C CYS A 155 -30.92 25.41 -2.84
N ASP A 156 -31.50 25.16 -4.02
CA ASP A 156 -30.74 24.66 -5.18
C ASP A 156 -29.67 25.66 -5.65
N ALA A 157 -30.00 26.95 -5.74
CA ALA A 157 -29.06 28.00 -6.13
C ALA A 157 -27.93 28.16 -5.10
N LEU A 158 -28.26 28.14 -3.80
CA LEU A 158 -27.28 28.20 -2.71
C LEU A 158 -26.33 27.00 -2.73
N ARG A 159 -26.83 25.79 -3.02
CA ARG A 159 -25.98 24.60 -3.15
C ARG A 159 -24.90 24.80 -4.21
N TRP A 160 -25.31 25.20 -5.43
CA TRP A 160 -24.37 25.37 -6.53
C TRP A 160 -23.48 26.60 -6.35
N LEU A 161 -23.98 27.66 -5.73
CA LEU A 161 -23.17 28.82 -5.36
C LEU A 161 -22.08 28.44 -4.34
N GLY A 162 -22.44 27.69 -3.29
CA GLY A 162 -21.50 27.17 -2.30
C GLY A 162 -20.43 26.33 -2.96
N PHE A 163 -20.82 25.46 -3.90
CA PHE A 163 -19.87 24.69 -4.70
C PHE A 163 -18.96 25.59 -5.55
N ALA A 164 -19.50 26.54 -6.30
CA ALA A 164 -18.71 27.43 -7.15
C ALA A 164 -17.72 28.31 -6.35
N VAL A 165 -18.14 28.82 -5.20
CA VAL A 165 -17.30 29.61 -4.28
C VAL A 165 -16.20 28.74 -3.67
N GLU A 166 -16.53 27.50 -3.31
CA GLU A 166 -15.57 26.53 -2.79
C GLU A 166 -14.49 26.16 -3.82
N GLN A 167 -14.87 25.92 -5.08
CA GLN A 167 -13.93 25.66 -6.18
C GLN A 167 -12.95 26.82 -6.44
N GLN A 168 -13.26 28.02 -5.93
CA GLN A 168 -12.41 29.20 -6.01
C GLN A 168 -11.54 29.41 -4.76
N GLY A 169 -11.58 28.51 -3.78
CA GLY A 169 -10.81 28.58 -2.55
C GLY A 169 -11.38 29.52 -1.48
N ARG A 170 -12.62 30.01 -1.66
CA ARG A 170 -13.30 30.90 -0.70
C ARG A 170 -14.09 30.11 0.34
N SER A 171 -13.38 29.28 1.10
CA SER A 171 -13.99 28.25 1.95
C SER A 171 -14.88 28.78 3.07
N THR A 172 -14.51 29.89 3.72
CA THR A 172 -15.30 30.48 4.81
C THR A 172 -16.68 30.93 4.33
N GLU A 173 -16.73 31.48 3.13
CA GLU A 173 -17.97 31.90 2.50
C GLU A 173 -18.81 30.71 2.02
N ALA A 174 -18.19 29.68 1.44
CA ALA A 174 -18.88 28.46 1.06
C ALA A 174 -19.58 27.81 2.27
N VAL A 175 -18.90 27.74 3.43
CA VAL A 175 -19.50 27.25 4.69
C VAL A 175 -20.69 28.11 5.12
N ALA A 176 -20.60 29.44 5.02
CA ALA A 176 -21.72 30.33 5.34
C ALA A 176 -22.93 30.09 4.40
N ILE A 177 -22.67 29.88 3.11
CA ILE A 177 -23.70 29.54 2.11
C ILE A 177 -24.38 28.20 2.43
N TYR A 178 -23.61 27.14 2.71
CA TYR A 178 -24.18 25.84 3.06
C TYR A 178 -24.96 25.88 4.38
N ARG A 179 -24.51 26.65 5.39
CA ARG A 179 -25.27 26.86 6.63
C ARG A 179 -26.58 27.59 6.38
N ARG A 180 -26.58 28.60 5.49
CA ARG A 180 -27.81 29.30 5.08
C ARG A 180 -28.77 28.33 4.39
N GLN A 181 -28.30 27.51 3.46
CA GLN A 181 -29.10 26.47 2.82
C GLN A 181 -29.68 25.48 3.84
N LEU A 182 -28.86 25.01 4.78
CA LEU A 182 -29.28 24.07 5.83
C LEU A 182 -30.43 24.64 6.68
N ALA A 183 -30.30 25.89 7.13
CA ALA A 183 -31.33 26.54 7.94
C ALA A 183 -32.67 26.67 7.21
N ILE A 184 -32.63 27.03 5.91
CA ILE A 184 -33.84 27.13 5.08
C ILE A 184 -34.47 25.75 4.88
N ALA A 185 -33.66 24.74 4.56
CA ALA A 185 -34.15 23.37 4.35
C ALA A 185 -34.80 22.78 5.61
N GLN A 186 -34.19 23.00 6.78
CA GLN A 186 -34.72 22.56 8.08
C GLN A 186 -36.04 23.24 8.43
N ALA A 187 -36.14 24.56 8.25
CA ALA A 187 -37.38 25.31 8.48
C ALA A 187 -38.54 24.80 7.60
N ARG A 188 -38.23 24.19 6.45
CA ARG A 188 -39.19 23.61 5.51
C ARG A 188 -39.41 22.11 5.66
N CYS A 189 -38.67 21.46 6.56
CA CYS A 189 -38.61 20.00 6.64
C CYS A 189 -38.23 19.33 5.30
N ASP A 190 -37.40 19.99 4.48
CA ASP A 190 -36.95 19.48 3.19
C ASP A 190 -35.68 18.63 3.35
N ARG A 191 -35.89 17.32 3.50
CA ARG A 191 -34.81 16.34 3.71
C ARG A 191 -33.81 16.30 2.56
N ARG A 192 -34.25 16.52 1.31
CA ARG A 192 -33.35 16.45 0.13
C ARG A 192 -32.35 17.61 0.16
N HIS A 193 -32.82 18.83 0.37
CA HIS A 193 -31.94 20.00 0.41
C HIS A 193 -31.12 20.08 1.69
N GLU A 194 -31.65 19.58 2.82
CA GLU A 194 -30.88 19.43 4.05
C GLU A 194 -29.71 18.46 3.85
N ALA A 195 -29.94 17.32 3.22
CA ALA A 195 -28.89 16.34 2.91
C ALA A 195 -27.78 16.95 2.04
N TRP A 196 -28.14 17.71 1.00
CA TRP A 196 -27.14 18.38 0.16
C TRP A 196 -26.34 19.46 0.88
N ALA A 197 -26.97 20.23 1.78
CA ALA A 197 -26.27 21.20 2.60
C ALA A 197 -25.24 20.51 3.53
N ARG A 198 -25.64 19.39 4.14
CA ARG A 198 -24.76 18.56 4.97
C ARG A 198 -23.60 17.96 4.18
N VAL A 199 -23.82 17.48 2.95
CA VAL A 199 -22.74 17.02 2.06
C VAL A 199 -21.71 18.12 1.83
N GLY A 200 -22.15 19.36 1.57
CA GLY A 200 -21.25 20.51 1.41
C GLY A 200 -20.43 20.82 2.66
N LEU A 201 -21.06 20.78 3.84
CA LEU A 201 -20.39 20.98 5.13
C LEU A 201 -19.43 19.83 5.49
N ALA A 202 -19.83 18.60 5.24
CA ALA A 202 -19.01 17.41 5.47
C ALA A 202 -17.77 17.41 4.58
N TYR A 203 -17.92 17.78 3.31
CA TYR A 203 -16.79 17.96 2.39
C TYR A 203 -15.77 18.96 2.94
N ARG A 204 -16.24 20.10 3.46
CA ARG A 204 -15.37 21.10 4.12
C ARG A 204 -14.69 20.56 5.36
N ALA A 205 -15.42 19.85 6.20
CA ALA A 205 -14.87 19.22 7.39
C ALA A 205 -13.75 18.21 7.04
N VAL A 206 -13.89 17.43 5.95
CA VAL A 206 -12.79 16.57 5.45
C VAL A 206 -11.57 17.38 5.06
N GLN A 207 -11.73 18.48 4.31
CA GLN A 207 -10.59 19.33 3.90
C GLN A 207 -9.89 20.01 5.08
N GLU A 208 -10.59 20.20 6.20
CA GLU A 208 -10.06 20.76 7.46
C GLU A 208 -9.51 19.69 8.41
N GLY A 209 -9.53 18.41 8.02
CA GLY A 209 -9.10 17.29 8.87
C GLY A 209 -10.10 16.89 9.96
N ARG A 210 -11.30 17.46 10.00
CA ARG A 210 -12.39 17.13 10.94
C ARG A 210 -13.19 15.93 10.44
N TYR A 211 -12.52 14.78 10.32
CA TYR A 211 -13.09 13.59 9.70
C TYR A 211 -14.26 12.97 10.47
N SER A 212 -14.23 13.03 11.81
CA SER A 212 -15.34 12.56 12.66
C SER A 212 -16.63 13.33 12.41
N ASP A 213 -16.54 14.66 12.38
CA ASP A 213 -17.67 15.55 12.11
C ASP A 213 -18.22 15.31 10.71
N ALA A 214 -17.33 15.19 9.72
CA ALA A 214 -17.69 14.87 8.35
C ALA A 214 -18.44 13.54 8.25
N ALA A 215 -17.98 12.50 8.94
CA ALA A 215 -18.63 11.19 8.93
C ALA A 215 -20.04 11.25 9.54
N VAL A 216 -20.28 12.08 10.56
CA VAL A 216 -21.63 12.31 11.11
C VAL A 216 -22.54 12.94 10.06
N ASP A 217 -22.11 14.05 9.45
CA ASP A 217 -22.92 14.76 8.46
C ASP A 217 -23.18 13.93 7.20
N TYR A 218 -22.19 13.18 6.69
CA TYR A 218 -22.38 12.27 5.57
C TYR A 218 -23.34 11.13 5.91
N ARG A 219 -23.25 10.54 7.12
CA ARG A 219 -24.15 9.45 7.53
C ARG A 219 -25.60 9.92 7.61
N LEU A 220 -25.84 11.11 8.18
CA LEU A 220 -27.18 11.71 8.21
C LEU A 220 -27.70 12.03 6.80
N ALA A 221 -26.87 12.64 5.95
CA ALA A 221 -27.25 12.96 4.58
C ALA A 221 -27.58 11.69 3.76
N ALA A 222 -26.81 10.61 3.94
CA ALA A 222 -27.06 9.34 3.26
C ALA A 222 -28.43 8.76 3.65
N GLY A 223 -28.78 8.78 4.95
CA GLY A 223 -30.10 8.37 5.43
C GLY A 223 -31.23 9.21 4.85
N PHE A 224 -31.07 10.54 4.80
CA PHE A 224 -32.06 11.42 4.17
C PHE A 224 -32.24 11.17 2.68
N PHE A 225 -31.17 10.88 1.93
CA PHE A 225 -31.28 10.51 0.52
C PHE A 225 -31.98 9.15 0.32
N GLN A 226 -31.78 8.20 1.24
CA GLN A 226 -32.52 6.93 1.24
C GLN A 226 -34.01 7.16 1.52
N ASP A 227 -34.35 7.97 2.52
CA ASP A 227 -35.74 8.30 2.87
C ASP A 227 -36.52 8.91 1.69
N VAL A 228 -35.88 9.76 0.89
CA VAL A 228 -36.50 10.40 -0.29
C VAL A 228 -36.29 9.61 -1.59
N ALA A 229 -35.80 8.37 -1.50
CA ALA A 229 -35.54 7.48 -2.63
C ALA A 229 -34.61 8.06 -3.72
N ASP A 230 -33.67 8.95 -3.35
CA ASP A 230 -32.62 9.44 -4.24
C ASP A 230 -31.38 8.54 -4.14
N THR A 231 -31.47 7.37 -4.78
CA THR A 231 -30.40 6.36 -4.73
C THR A 231 -29.08 6.89 -5.28
N ALA A 232 -29.10 7.74 -6.31
CA ALA A 232 -27.88 8.30 -6.89
C ALA A 232 -27.16 9.22 -5.88
N ALA A 233 -27.88 10.12 -5.22
CA ALA A 233 -27.30 10.97 -4.18
C ALA A 233 -26.85 10.17 -2.95
N ALA A 234 -27.60 9.14 -2.56
CA ALA A 234 -27.23 8.25 -1.46
C ALA A 234 -25.89 7.54 -1.73
N VAL A 235 -25.70 6.97 -2.92
CA VAL A 235 -24.46 6.27 -3.31
C VAL A 235 -23.24 7.21 -3.25
N TRP A 236 -23.36 8.43 -3.77
CA TRP A 236 -22.27 9.42 -3.69
C TRP A 236 -21.95 9.84 -2.26
N THR A 237 -22.99 10.02 -1.45
CA THR A 237 -22.85 10.42 -0.05
C THR A 237 -22.22 9.30 0.78
N LEU A 238 -22.57 8.04 0.52
CA LEU A 238 -21.94 6.86 1.12
C LEU A 238 -20.47 6.73 0.70
N ASN A 239 -20.12 7.09 -0.54
CA ASN A 239 -18.72 7.14 -0.95
C ASN A 239 -17.94 8.25 -0.20
N GLY A 240 -18.54 9.42 -0.01
CA GLY A 240 -17.98 10.50 0.81
C GLY A 240 -17.83 10.09 2.28
N LEU A 241 -18.80 9.36 2.83
CA LEU A 241 -18.72 8.75 4.16
C LEU A 241 -17.55 7.77 4.25
N GLY A 242 -17.41 6.87 3.28
CA GLY A 242 -16.30 5.91 3.21
C GLY A 242 -14.95 6.62 3.23
N ALA A 243 -14.79 7.68 2.44
CA ALA A 243 -13.56 8.47 2.41
C ALA A 243 -13.28 9.19 3.73
N ALA A 244 -14.31 9.77 4.36
CA ALA A 244 -14.17 10.40 5.68
C ALA A 244 -13.78 9.38 6.76
N LEU A 245 -14.39 8.20 6.75
CA LEU A 245 -14.08 7.11 7.69
C LEU A 245 -12.67 6.56 7.46
N GLU A 246 -12.23 6.41 6.21
CA GLU A 246 -10.87 6.01 5.86
C GLU A 246 -9.84 7.02 6.39
N GLN A 247 -10.05 8.32 6.16
CA GLN A 247 -9.17 9.36 6.70
C GLN A 247 -9.22 9.44 8.24
N HIS A 248 -10.33 9.05 8.85
CA HIS A 248 -10.48 8.93 10.29
C HIS A 248 -9.85 7.65 10.89
N GLY A 249 -9.44 6.69 10.07
CA GLY A 249 -8.89 5.40 10.53
C GLY A 249 -9.93 4.32 10.83
N ARG A 250 -11.21 4.56 10.53
CA ARG A 250 -12.32 3.61 10.73
C ARG A 250 -12.44 2.68 9.52
N PHE A 251 -11.39 1.92 9.24
CA PHE A 251 -11.23 1.19 7.98
C PHE A 251 -12.30 0.13 7.72
N GLU A 252 -12.74 -0.62 8.75
CA GLU A 252 -13.78 -1.65 8.57
C GLU A 252 -15.13 -1.03 8.14
N GLU A 253 -15.52 0.09 8.75
CA GLU A 253 -16.72 0.82 8.31
C GLU A 253 -16.55 1.45 6.93
N ALA A 254 -15.35 1.95 6.60
CA ALA A 254 -15.05 2.44 5.26
C ALA A 254 -15.21 1.32 4.22
N ALA A 255 -14.74 0.10 4.52
CA ALA A 255 -14.88 -1.07 3.66
C ALA A 255 -16.34 -1.44 3.46
N ALA A 256 -17.13 -1.42 4.52
CA ALA A 256 -18.58 -1.63 4.46
C ALA A 256 -19.27 -0.57 3.57
N CYS A 257 -18.91 0.71 3.73
CA CYS A 257 -19.44 1.80 2.90
C CYS A 257 -19.10 1.60 1.43
N TYR A 258 -17.83 1.38 1.07
CA TYR A 258 -17.43 1.16 -0.32
C TYR A 258 -18.06 -0.09 -0.93
N GLY A 259 -18.23 -1.16 -0.14
CA GLY A 259 -18.96 -2.36 -0.55
C GLY A 259 -20.43 -2.08 -0.87
N GLN A 260 -21.13 -1.33 -0.01
CA GLN A 260 -22.51 -0.90 -0.25
C GLN A 260 -22.63 -0.01 -1.49
N VAL A 261 -21.70 0.93 -1.68
CA VAL A 261 -21.66 1.81 -2.86
C VAL A 261 -21.52 0.99 -4.14
N ALA A 262 -20.60 0.02 -4.18
CA ALA A 262 -20.39 -0.85 -5.34
C ALA A 262 -21.64 -1.67 -5.68
N GLU A 263 -22.31 -2.22 -4.66
CA GLU A 263 -23.53 -3.03 -4.84
C GLU A 263 -24.71 -2.19 -5.33
N LEU A 264 -24.97 -1.05 -4.68
CA LEU A 264 -26.04 -0.13 -5.08
C LEU A 264 -25.81 0.41 -6.50
N ALA A 265 -24.57 0.81 -6.81
CA ALA A 265 -24.20 1.28 -8.15
C ALA A 265 -24.43 0.21 -9.22
N ARG A 266 -24.13 -1.06 -8.93
CA ARG A 266 -24.39 -2.18 -9.83
C ARG A 266 -25.89 -2.37 -10.07
N GLN A 267 -26.70 -2.33 -9.02
CA GLN A 267 -28.16 -2.49 -9.10
C GLN A 267 -28.80 -1.44 -10.02
N ILE A 268 -28.36 -0.19 -9.93
CA ILE A 268 -28.85 0.91 -10.79
C ILE A 268 -28.08 1.02 -12.13
N ARG A 269 -27.19 0.07 -12.44
CA ARG A 269 -26.32 0.04 -13.64
C ARG A 269 -25.44 1.28 -13.83
N TYR A 270 -25.06 1.93 -12.73
CA TYR A 270 -24.18 3.09 -12.74
C TYR A 270 -22.70 2.69 -12.70
N LYS A 271 -22.20 2.18 -13.83
CA LYS A 271 -20.85 1.61 -13.97
C LYS A 271 -19.70 2.54 -13.52
N ALA A 272 -19.83 3.85 -13.74
CA ALA A 272 -18.80 4.82 -13.33
C ALA A 272 -18.61 4.85 -11.81
N VAL A 273 -19.71 4.82 -11.06
CA VAL A 273 -19.67 4.85 -9.59
C VAL A 273 -19.29 3.49 -9.02
N GLU A 274 -19.70 2.40 -9.68
CA GLU A 274 -19.21 1.05 -9.34
C GLU A 274 -17.68 0.98 -9.46
N ALA A 275 -17.11 1.47 -10.56
CA ALA A 275 -15.66 1.49 -10.75
C ALA A 275 -14.94 2.38 -9.72
N LEU A 276 -15.50 3.54 -9.39
CA LEU A 276 -14.97 4.41 -8.33
C LEU A 276 -14.95 3.70 -6.97
N ALA A 277 -16.04 3.02 -6.61
CA ALA A 277 -16.15 2.30 -5.35
C ALA A 277 -15.14 1.14 -5.27
N LEU A 278 -14.96 0.41 -6.38
CA LEU A 278 -13.94 -0.63 -6.49
C LEU A 278 -12.52 -0.06 -6.33
N ASN A 279 -12.23 1.09 -6.97
CA ASN A 279 -10.93 1.75 -6.81
C ASN A 279 -10.70 2.21 -5.36
N ASN A 280 -11.69 2.80 -4.70
CA ASN A 280 -11.56 3.24 -3.32
C ASN A 280 -11.42 2.05 -2.35
N ARG A 281 -12.13 0.96 -2.60
CA ARG A 281 -11.93 -0.30 -1.90
C ARG A 281 -10.51 -0.83 -2.10
N GLY A 282 -9.99 -0.82 -3.33
CA GLY A 282 -8.58 -1.18 -3.58
C GLY A 282 -7.59 -0.34 -2.76
N SER A 283 -7.81 0.98 -2.67
CA SER A 283 -6.97 1.88 -1.84
C SER A 283 -7.03 1.52 -0.36
N LEU A 284 -8.21 1.16 0.13
CA LEU A 284 -8.43 0.74 1.49
C LEU A 284 -7.74 -0.58 1.81
N GLU A 285 -7.93 -1.60 0.97
CA GLU A 285 -7.27 -2.92 1.13
C GLU A 285 -5.74 -2.77 1.08
N TYR A 286 -5.24 -1.91 0.18
CA TYR A 286 -3.83 -1.55 0.12
C TYR A 286 -3.34 -0.91 1.43
N SER A 287 -4.12 0.01 2.01
CA SER A 287 -3.80 0.65 3.29
C SER A 287 -3.87 -0.30 4.49
N LEU A 288 -4.78 -1.29 4.43
CA LEU A 288 -4.92 -2.35 5.43
C LEU A 288 -3.79 -3.39 5.36
N GLY A 289 -3.12 -3.48 4.20
CA GLY A 289 -1.91 -4.28 4.01
C GLY A 289 -2.04 -5.41 2.99
N ASP A 290 -3.11 -5.52 2.21
CA ASP A 290 -3.23 -6.58 1.19
C ASP A 290 -3.11 -5.99 -0.24
N PRO A 291 -1.89 -5.79 -0.78
CA PRO A 291 -1.72 -5.29 -2.13
C PRO A 291 -2.19 -6.29 -3.20
N GLY A 292 -2.25 -7.58 -2.91
CA GLY A 292 -2.75 -8.59 -3.85
C GLY A 292 -4.25 -8.42 -4.09
N VAL A 293 -5.04 -8.31 -3.01
CA VAL A 293 -6.48 -8.04 -3.07
C VAL A 293 -6.75 -6.65 -3.63
N ALA A 294 -5.97 -5.64 -3.23
CA ALA A 294 -6.07 -4.29 -3.77
C ALA A 294 -5.87 -4.26 -5.29
N MET A 295 -4.86 -4.96 -5.79
CA MET A 295 -4.53 -5.07 -7.21
C MET A 295 -5.72 -5.60 -8.03
N GLU A 296 -6.42 -6.63 -7.52
CA GLU A 296 -7.61 -7.18 -8.18
C GLU A 296 -8.75 -6.16 -8.25
N HIS A 297 -8.97 -5.39 -7.18
CA HIS A 297 -9.95 -4.30 -7.19
C HIS A 297 -9.61 -3.20 -8.21
N PHE A 298 -8.34 -2.79 -8.28
CA PHE A 298 -7.87 -1.80 -9.25
C PHE A 298 -8.01 -2.28 -10.69
N ARG A 299 -7.68 -3.55 -10.98
CA ARG A 299 -7.87 -4.17 -12.31
C ARG A 299 -9.33 -4.16 -12.75
N ARG A 300 -10.24 -4.54 -11.84
CA ARG A 300 -11.69 -4.53 -12.12
C ARG A 300 -12.19 -3.12 -12.38
N ALA A 301 -11.78 -2.14 -11.57
CA ALA A 301 -12.12 -0.74 -11.77
C ALA A 301 -11.64 -0.23 -13.14
N GLY A 302 -10.36 -0.45 -13.46
CA GLY A 302 -9.76 -0.05 -14.74
C GLY A 302 -10.46 -0.68 -15.95
N LYS A 303 -10.83 -1.96 -15.86
CA LYS A 303 -11.59 -2.64 -16.94
C LYS A 303 -12.96 -2.01 -17.14
N LEU A 304 -13.70 -1.72 -16.07
CA LEU A 304 -15.01 -1.06 -16.16
C LEU A 304 -14.90 0.35 -16.74
N GLN A 305 -13.91 1.14 -16.29
CA GLN A 305 -13.67 2.50 -16.79
C GLN A 305 -13.34 2.52 -18.28
N ARG A 306 -12.51 1.60 -18.77
CA ARG A 306 -12.23 1.46 -20.21
C ARG A 306 -13.49 1.11 -21.01
N GLN A 307 -14.37 0.24 -20.49
CA GLN A 307 -15.63 -0.11 -21.15
C GLN A 307 -16.60 1.07 -21.31
N ILE A 308 -16.53 2.07 -20.42
CA ILE A 308 -17.38 3.26 -20.45
C ILE A 308 -16.65 4.51 -20.98
N SER A 309 -15.51 4.31 -21.66
CA SER A 309 -14.70 5.39 -22.26
C SER A 309 -14.23 6.46 -21.25
N GLN A 310 -14.01 6.08 -19.99
CA GLN A 310 -13.43 6.93 -18.95
C GLN A 310 -11.92 6.69 -18.85
N SER A 311 -11.19 6.99 -19.92
CA SER A 311 -9.76 6.68 -20.03
C SER A 311 -8.91 7.35 -18.93
N GLN A 312 -9.26 8.58 -18.52
CA GLN A 312 -8.54 9.28 -17.46
C GLN A 312 -8.62 8.58 -16.09
N ASP A 313 -9.76 7.97 -15.75
CA ASP A 313 -9.94 7.25 -14.49
C ASP A 313 -9.35 5.84 -14.58
N ALA A 314 -9.39 5.21 -15.77
CA ALA A 314 -8.69 3.96 -16.03
C ALA A 314 -7.18 4.09 -15.80
N VAL A 315 -6.57 5.21 -16.20
CA VAL A 315 -5.16 5.52 -15.90
C VAL A 315 -4.92 5.59 -14.39
N SER A 316 -5.80 6.23 -13.62
CA SER A 316 -5.68 6.28 -12.16
C SER A 316 -5.70 4.89 -11.53
N SER A 317 -6.66 4.04 -11.92
CA SER A 317 -6.75 2.68 -11.40
C SER A 317 -5.57 1.82 -11.83
N GLY A 318 -5.08 1.94 -13.07
CA GLY A 318 -3.85 1.28 -13.52
C GLY A 318 -2.59 1.76 -12.79
N THR A 319 -2.53 3.03 -12.42
CA THR A 319 -1.40 3.57 -11.64
C THR A 319 -1.42 3.02 -10.22
N ASN A 320 -2.60 2.88 -9.61
CA ASN A 320 -2.74 2.21 -8.31
C ASN A 320 -2.38 0.72 -8.39
N GLU A 321 -2.71 0.04 -9.49
CA GLU A 321 -2.23 -1.33 -9.75
C GLU A 321 -0.68 -1.38 -9.79
N ALA A 322 -0.03 -0.42 -10.44
CA ALA A 322 1.43 -0.35 -10.48
C ALA A 322 2.05 -0.12 -9.09
N VAL A 323 1.38 0.63 -8.19
CA VAL A 323 1.79 0.75 -6.78
C VAL A 323 1.71 -0.60 -6.07
N CYS A 324 0.67 -1.40 -6.31
CA CYS A 324 0.59 -2.76 -5.76
C CYS A 324 1.72 -3.64 -6.31
N LEU A 325 1.98 -3.62 -7.62
CA LEU A 325 3.08 -4.36 -8.24
C LEU A 325 4.43 -4.00 -7.62
N SER A 326 4.69 -2.71 -7.37
CA SER A 326 5.94 -2.28 -6.73
C SER A 326 6.07 -2.81 -5.30
N HIS A 327 4.96 -2.85 -4.55
CA HIS A 327 4.94 -3.38 -3.19
C HIS A 327 5.03 -4.91 -3.10
N LEU A 328 4.67 -5.61 -4.17
CA LEU A 328 4.89 -7.05 -4.33
C LEU A 328 6.32 -7.37 -4.83
N GLY A 329 7.16 -6.35 -5.08
CA GLY A 329 8.52 -6.53 -5.61
C GLY A 329 8.58 -6.78 -7.12
N ARG A 330 7.44 -6.72 -7.82
CA ARG A 330 7.32 -6.92 -9.28
C ARG A 330 7.65 -5.63 -10.03
N LEU A 331 8.85 -5.11 -9.79
CA LEU A 331 9.27 -3.77 -10.23
C LEU A 331 9.28 -3.62 -11.75
N ASP A 332 9.72 -4.64 -12.49
CA ASP A 332 9.78 -4.59 -13.96
C ASP A 332 8.39 -4.55 -14.60
N GLU A 333 7.43 -5.31 -14.06
CA GLU A 333 6.04 -5.27 -14.50
C GLU A 333 5.41 -3.91 -14.22
N ALA A 334 5.69 -3.32 -13.04
CA ALA A 334 5.24 -1.97 -12.72
C ALA A 334 5.77 -0.94 -13.72
N VAL A 335 7.05 -1.03 -14.12
CA VAL A 335 7.65 -0.13 -15.13
C VAL A 335 6.95 -0.27 -16.49
N VAL A 336 6.67 -1.50 -16.93
CA VAL A 336 5.97 -1.74 -18.21
C VAL A 336 4.59 -1.08 -18.19
N LEU A 337 3.79 -1.37 -17.16
CA LEU A 337 2.46 -0.79 -16.99
C LEU A 337 2.50 0.75 -16.93
N LEU A 338 3.40 1.33 -16.14
CA LEU A 338 3.51 2.79 -16.01
C LEU A 338 3.93 3.44 -17.34
N THR A 339 4.76 2.78 -18.15
CA THR A 339 5.17 3.29 -19.46
C THR A 339 3.99 3.30 -20.44
N GLU A 340 3.15 2.26 -20.43
CA GLU A 340 1.91 2.21 -21.22
C GLU A 340 0.94 3.31 -20.78
N LEU A 341 0.76 3.50 -19.48
CA LEU A 341 -0.12 4.55 -18.93
C LEU A 341 0.36 5.97 -19.23
N LEU A 342 1.68 6.21 -19.28
CA LEU A 342 2.22 7.49 -19.73
C LEU A 342 1.86 7.78 -21.19
N LYS A 343 1.95 6.77 -22.06
CA LYS A 343 1.54 6.90 -23.45
C LYS A 343 0.05 7.22 -23.57
N GLU A 344 -0.80 6.53 -22.79
CA GLU A 344 -2.24 6.84 -22.71
C GLU A 344 -2.49 8.29 -22.23
N CYS A 345 -1.68 8.79 -21.28
CA CYS A 345 -1.79 10.18 -20.82
C CYS A 345 -1.41 11.19 -21.91
N GLU A 346 -0.37 10.90 -22.70
CA GLU A 346 0.06 11.75 -23.81
C GLU A 346 -1.00 11.79 -24.92
N GLU A 347 -1.52 10.62 -25.33
CA GLU A 347 -2.58 10.51 -26.34
C GLU A 347 -3.89 11.19 -25.88
N GLY A 348 -4.22 11.08 -24.59
CA GLY A 348 -5.41 11.68 -23.98
C GLY A 348 -5.27 13.13 -23.49
N ASN A 349 -4.06 13.70 -23.53
CA ASN A 349 -3.73 14.99 -22.90
C ASN A 349 -4.09 15.08 -21.39
N PHE A 350 -3.90 13.99 -20.64
CA PHE A 350 -4.23 13.90 -19.21
C PHE A 350 -3.09 14.42 -18.30
N SER A 351 -2.72 15.70 -18.42
CA SER A 351 -1.56 16.28 -17.72
C SER A 351 -1.55 16.07 -16.20
N ASP A 352 -2.73 16.05 -15.59
CA ASP A 352 -2.87 15.88 -14.14
C ASP A 352 -2.60 14.43 -13.71
N ARG A 353 -3.04 13.46 -14.52
CA ARG A 353 -2.77 12.02 -14.27
C ARG A 353 -1.33 11.67 -14.58
N GLU A 354 -0.74 12.30 -15.59
CA GLU A 354 0.67 12.11 -15.93
C GLU A 354 1.59 12.37 -14.72
N SER A 355 1.28 13.37 -13.87
CA SER A 355 2.06 13.62 -12.63
C SER A 355 2.04 12.42 -11.69
N PHE A 356 0.87 11.80 -11.50
CA PHE A 356 0.71 10.64 -10.64
C PHE A 356 1.45 9.41 -11.19
N VAL A 357 1.33 9.16 -12.49
CA VAL A 357 2.05 8.07 -13.17
C VAL A 357 3.57 8.27 -13.08
N LEU A 358 4.05 9.49 -13.36
CA LEU A 358 5.47 9.83 -13.25
C LEU A 358 5.99 9.67 -11.81
N ARG A 359 5.19 10.05 -10.80
CA ARG A 359 5.58 9.91 -9.39
C ARG A 359 5.81 8.45 -9.03
N VAL A 360 4.86 7.57 -9.37
CA VAL A 360 5.00 6.13 -9.11
C VAL A 360 6.17 5.55 -9.90
N LEU A 361 6.40 6.00 -11.14
CA LEU A 361 7.56 5.57 -11.91
C LEU A 361 8.87 5.99 -11.23
N ALA A 362 8.95 7.19 -10.67
CA ALA A 362 10.12 7.64 -9.92
C ALA A 362 10.35 6.78 -8.67
N ASP A 363 9.28 6.44 -7.92
CA ASP A 363 9.36 5.55 -6.76
C ASP A 363 9.90 4.16 -7.16
N VAL A 364 9.39 3.60 -8.26
CA VAL A 364 9.84 2.29 -8.77
C VAL A 364 11.29 2.36 -9.26
N ARG A 365 11.70 3.42 -9.96
CA ARG A 365 13.10 3.61 -10.38
C ARG A 365 14.03 3.73 -9.17
N GLN A 366 13.59 4.40 -8.11
CA GLN A 366 14.33 4.49 -6.85
C GLN A 366 14.49 3.09 -6.22
N MET A 367 13.43 2.29 -6.17
CA MET A 367 13.49 0.90 -5.68
C MET A 367 14.39 0.00 -6.53
N GLN A 368 14.48 0.23 -7.84
CA GLN A 368 15.43 -0.44 -8.74
C GLN A 368 16.89 0.03 -8.58
N GLY A 369 17.17 1.01 -7.70
CA GLY A 369 18.48 1.62 -7.54
C GLY A 369 18.87 2.60 -8.66
N ARG A 370 17.95 2.95 -9.56
CA ARG A 370 18.14 3.93 -10.66
C ARG A 370 17.87 5.35 -10.17
N LYS A 371 18.63 5.77 -9.17
CA LYS A 371 18.39 7.00 -8.39
C LYS A 371 18.47 8.29 -9.22
N HIS A 372 19.40 8.35 -10.17
CA HIS A 372 19.52 9.50 -11.09
C HIS A 372 18.26 9.71 -11.95
N GLU A 373 17.66 8.63 -12.44
CA GLU A 373 16.39 8.69 -13.20
C GLU A 373 15.26 9.19 -12.30
N ALA A 374 15.15 8.65 -11.07
CA ALA A 374 14.15 9.06 -10.10
C ALA A 374 14.23 10.56 -9.77
N VAL A 375 15.42 11.09 -9.47
CA VAL A 375 15.65 12.52 -9.20
C VAL A 375 15.20 13.40 -10.36
N ALA A 376 15.52 13.00 -11.60
CA ALA A 376 15.12 13.76 -12.79
C ALA A 376 13.59 13.82 -12.92
N ILE A 377 12.91 12.71 -12.67
CA ILE A 377 11.44 12.64 -12.73
C ILE A 377 10.81 13.48 -11.61
N TYR A 378 11.24 13.34 -10.35
CA TYR A 378 10.70 14.16 -9.25
C TYR A 378 10.87 15.66 -9.50
N ARG A 379 12.06 16.10 -9.98
CA ARG A 379 12.29 17.50 -10.34
C ARG A 379 11.35 17.97 -11.46
N ARG A 380 11.11 17.13 -12.48
CA ARG A 380 10.13 17.43 -13.55
C ARG A 380 8.73 17.62 -12.99
N ILE A 381 8.30 16.75 -12.07
CA ILE A 381 6.97 16.88 -11.42
C ILE A 381 6.91 18.19 -10.65
N LEU A 382 7.90 18.46 -9.78
CA LEU A 382 7.93 19.62 -8.89
C LEU A 382 8.07 20.97 -9.63
N ALA A 383 8.66 20.99 -10.82
CA ALA A 383 8.74 22.17 -11.68
C ALA A 383 7.39 22.58 -12.31
N ARG A 384 6.35 21.74 -12.25
CA ARG A 384 5.00 22.08 -12.71
C ARG A 384 4.36 23.16 -11.83
N ASN A 385 3.34 23.84 -12.35
CA ASN A 385 2.67 24.94 -11.64
C ASN A 385 2.17 24.49 -10.25
N GLU A 386 2.70 25.12 -9.20
CA GLU A 386 2.45 24.83 -7.79
C GLU A 386 1.01 25.12 -7.34
N ALA A 387 0.26 25.93 -8.08
CA ALA A 387 -1.18 26.11 -7.87
C ALA A 387 -2.03 25.00 -8.55
N LYS A 388 -1.40 24.04 -9.26
CA LYS A 388 -2.08 22.92 -9.97
C LYS A 388 -1.68 21.46 -9.62
N GLN A 389 -0.53 21.17 -8.99
CA GLN A 389 -0.19 19.88 -8.32
C GLN A 389 -0.96 19.43 -7.04
N ASP A 390 -1.61 18.26 -6.99
CA ASP A 390 -2.19 17.78 -5.73
C ASP A 390 -1.20 17.81 -4.52
N ILE A 391 -1.67 18.18 -3.32
CA ILE A 391 -0.80 18.33 -2.13
C ILE A 391 -0.14 17.00 -1.78
N LYS A 392 -0.91 15.89 -1.84
CA LYS A 392 -0.39 14.56 -1.56
C LYS A 392 0.68 14.19 -2.59
N ASP A 393 0.38 14.34 -3.88
CA ASP A 393 1.35 14.00 -4.95
C ASP A 393 2.65 14.81 -4.81
N ARG A 394 2.55 16.08 -4.42
CA ARG A 394 3.72 16.93 -4.21
C ARG A 394 4.52 16.50 -3.00
N ILE A 395 3.88 16.25 -1.85
CA ILE A 395 4.57 15.79 -0.64
C ILE A 395 5.29 14.47 -0.93
N GLN A 396 4.60 13.51 -1.56
CA GLN A 396 5.21 12.24 -1.96
C GLN A 396 6.37 12.42 -2.95
N SER A 397 6.27 13.38 -3.87
CA SER A 397 7.38 13.71 -4.79
C SER A 397 8.57 14.36 -4.06
N VAL A 398 8.30 15.21 -3.05
CA VAL A 398 9.32 15.88 -2.24
C VAL A 398 10.04 14.88 -1.32
N THR A 399 9.30 14.01 -0.63
CA THR A 399 9.89 12.98 0.23
C THR A 399 10.66 11.95 -0.59
N GLY A 400 10.14 11.53 -1.74
CA GLY A 400 10.84 10.68 -2.71
C GLY A 400 12.12 11.32 -3.24
N LEU A 401 12.08 12.61 -3.62
CA LEU A 401 13.27 13.36 -4.02
C LEU A 401 14.29 13.45 -2.89
N ALA A 402 13.85 13.74 -1.66
CA ALA A 402 14.73 13.83 -0.50
C ALA A 402 15.44 12.51 -0.23
N MET A 403 14.73 11.37 -0.31
CA MET A 403 15.32 10.05 -0.18
C MET A 403 16.35 9.77 -1.30
N ALA A 404 16.01 10.07 -2.55
CA ALA A 404 16.93 9.87 -3.68
C ALA A 404 18.18 10.78 -3.58
N LEU A 405 18.04 12.01 -3.08
CA LEU A 405 19.17 12.92 -2.85
C LEU A 405 20.03 12.50 -1.65
N ALA A 406 19.44 12.01 -0.56
CA ALA A 406 20.20 11.50 0.58
C ALA A 406 21.11 10.35 0.18
N ASP A 407 20.60 9.49 -0.68
CA ASP A 407 21.32 8.35 -1.23
C ASP A 407 22.44 8.68 -2.23
N MET A 408 22.36 9.83 -2.91
CA MET A 408 23.25 10.21 -4.02
C MET A 408 24.23 11.33 -3.66
N ASP A 409 23.81 12.28 -2.83
CA ASP A 409 24.53 13.52 -2.53
C ASP A 409 24.75 13.63 -1.02
N SER A 410 23.74 14.07 -0.27
CA SER A 410 23.79 14.09 1.19
C SER A 410 22.42 14.23 1.85
N SER A 411 22.28 13.69 3.05
CA SER A 411 21.09 13.89 3.90
C SER A 411 20.88 15.36 4.27
N ALA A 412 21.93 16.19 4.28
CA ALA A 412 21.84 17.63 4.48
C ALA A 412 21.12 18.34 3.30
N THR A 413 21.46 18.00 2.05
CA THR A 413 20.75 18.52 0.86
C THR A 413 19.29 18.09 0.89
N ALA A 414 19.01 16.84 1.26
CA ALA A 414 17.66 16.32 1.41
C ALA A 414 16.83 17.10 2.43
N LEU A 415 17.41 17.45 3.59
CA LEU A 415 16.75 18.25 4.62
C LEU A 415 16.34 19.64 4.12
N ILE A 416 17.18 20.30 3.32
CA ILE A 416 16.85 21.63 2.75
C ILE A 416 15.58 21.56 1.91
N VAL A 417 15.44 20.52 1.08
CA VAL A 417 14.26 20.31 0.23
C VAL A 417 13.01 20.08 1.10
N LEU A 418 13.11 19.28 2.15
CA LEU A 418 12.00 19.03 3.08
C LEU A 418 11.60 20.30 3.86
N GLN A 419 12.57 21.08 4.36
CA GLN A 419 12.34 22.32 5.11
C GLN A 419 11.70 23.41 4.26
N GLU A 420 12.02 23.48 2.97
CA GLU A 420 11.40 24.40 2.05
C GLU A 420 9.92 24.05 1.84
N GLU A 421 9.58 22.76 1.70
CA GLU A 421 8.20 22.34 1.52
C GLU A 421 7.36 22.51 2.80
N GLU A 422 7.93 22.25 3.98
CA GLU A 422 7.24 22.49 5.25
C GLU A 422 6.89 23.97 5.44
N ARG A 423 7.84 24.88 5.19
CA ARG A 423 7.61 26.34 5.32
C ARG A 423 6.53 26.84 4.38
N ARG A 424 6.40 26.26 3.19
CA ARG A 424 5.37 26.65 2.21
C ARG A 424 3.96 26.22 2.60
N ARG A 425 3.83 25.22 3.47
CA ARG A 425 2.55 24.53 3.75
C ARG A 425 2.23 24.44 5.24
N GLU A 426 2.79 25.34 6.03
CA GLU A 426 2.49 25.42 7.45
C GLU A 426 0.97 25.55 7.66
N GLY A 427 0.42 24.68 8.51
CA GLY A 427 -1.03 24.61 8.77
C GLY A 427 -1.90 24.02 7.65
N GLN A 428 -1.32 23.41 6.60
CA GLN A 428 -2.08 22.78 5.50
C GLN A 428 -1.86 21.27 5.39
N LEU A 429 -1.04 20.68 6.26
CA LEU A 429 -0.64 19.28 6.20
C LEU A 429 -1.34 18.48 7.30
N TYR A 430 -2.13 17.49 6.90
CA TYR A 430 -2.92 16.64 7.79
C TYR A 430 -2.81 15.17 7.39
N GLY A 431 -3.12 14.27 8.32
CA GLY A 431 -3.23 12.83 8.05
C GLY A 431 -1.95 12.21 7.49
N LEU A 432 -2.10 11.34 6.49
CA LEU A 432 -1.02 10.53 5.92
C LEU A 432 0.12 11.37 5.32
N SER A 433 -0.19 12.46 4.60
CA SER A 433 0.85 13.31 4.00
C SER A 433 1.73 13.98 5.06
N ARG A 434 1.19 14.29 6.25
CA ARG A 434 2.00 14.78 7.37
C ARG A 434 2.92 13.67 7.88
N VAL A 435 2.39 12.45 8.08
CA VAL A 435 3.19 11.30 8.53
C VAL A 435 4.35 11.00 7.59
N GLU A 436 4.11 10.94 6.28
CA GLU A 436 5.16 10.70 5.28
C GLU A 436 6.27 11.76 5.34
N LEU A 437 5.91 13.02 5.52
CA LEU A 437 6.86 14.12 5.67
C LEU A 437 7.67 14.00 6.97
N GLU A 438 7.02 13.70 8.09
CA GLU A 438 7.69 13.58 9.41
C GLU A 438 8.64 12.39 9.46
N LEU A 439 8.28 11.26 8.84
CA LEU A 439 9.17 10.10 8.70
C LEU A 439 10.40 10.46 7.87
N ALA A 440 10.19 11.13 6.72
CA ALA A 440 11.31 11.57 5.88
C ALA A 440 12.24 12.52 6.63
N PHE A 441 11.71 13.47 7.42
CA PHE A 441 12.53 14.32 8.29
C PHE A 441 13.28 13.52 9.34
N GLY A 442 12.58 12.61 10.03
CA GLY A 442 13.15 11.79 11.10
C GLY A 442 14.34 10.97 10.62
N ASP A 443 14.23 10.31 9.46
CA ASP A 443 15.31 9.52 8.88
C ASP A 443 16.52 10.40 8.54
N ARG A 444 16.30 11.52 7.83
CA ARG A 444 17.41 12.41 7.41
C ARG A 444 18.10 13.07 8.61
N LEU A 445 17.35 13.47 9.64
CA LEU A 445 17.93 14.07 10.84
C LEU A 445 18.79 13.06 11.60
N LEU A 446 18.33 11.81 11.72
CA LEU A 446 19.10 10.74 12.35
C LEU A 446 20.39 10.44 11.57
N GLU A 447 20.33 10.39 10.24
CA GLU A 447 21.51 10.24 9.37
C GLU A 447 22.52 11.39 9.55
N THR A 448 22.05 12.62 9.80
CA THR A 448 22.90 13.79 10.12
C THR A 448 23.30 13.91 11.60
N LYS A 449 23.10 12.85 12.40
CA LYS A 449 23.46 12.80 13.82
C LYS A 449 22.77 13.86 14.69
N GLN A 450 21.48 14.08 14.44
CA GLN A 450 20.60 14.94 15.24
C GLN A 450 19.44 14.15 15.88
N PRO A 451 19.73 13.23 16.82
CA PRO A 451 18.74 12.28 17.33
C PRO A 451 17.60 12.92 18.13
N GLU A 452 17.81 14.04 18.83
CA GLU A 452 16.75 14.75 19.56
C GLU A 452 15.72 15.35 18.61
N ALA A 453 16.19 16.02 17.55
CA ALA A 453 15.33 16.61 16.53
C ALA A 453 14.58 15.51 15.76
N ALA A 454 15.26 14.41 15.41
CA ALA A 454 14.64 13.25 14.79
C ALA A 454 13.54 12.63 15.68
N LEU A 455 13.81 12.47 16.98
CA LEU A 455 12.84 11.91 17.93
C LEU A 455 11.56 12.76 18.03
N ALA A 456 11.69 14.10 17.99
CA ALA A 456 10.52 14.98 17.97
C ALA A 456 9.64 14.74 16.74
N ARG A 457 10.25 14.53 15.57
CA ARG A 457 9.56 14.24 14.31
C ARG A 457 8.84 12.88 14.36
N TYR A 458 9.51 11.84 14.83
CA TYR A 458 8.89 10.51 14.99
C TYR A 458 7.74 10.51 15.97
N ARG A 459 7.79 11.29 17.07
CA ARG A 459 6.67 11.39 18.02
C ARG A 459 5.40 11.92 17.37
N ILE A 460 5.50 12.94 16.52
CA ILE A 460 4.36 13.46 15.75
C ILE A 460 3.78 12.36 14.85
N ALA A 461 4.64 11.61 14.16
CA ALA A 461 4.21 10.48 13.32
C ALA A 461 3.53 9.36 14.15
N ILE A 462 4.06 9.02 15.33
CA ILE A 462 3.47 8.03 16.25
C ILE A 462 2.09 8.45 16.71
N GLU A 463 1.91 9.72 17.07
CA GLU A 463 0.62 10.28 17.52
C GLU A 463 -0.43 10.24 16.40
N ILE A 464 -0.08 10.72 15.20
CA ILE A 464 -1.00 10.73 14.05
C ILE A 464 -1.37 9.30 13.65
N THR A 465 -0.38 8.39 13.57
CA THR A 465 -0.63 7.00 13.18
C THR A 465 -1.43 6.23 14.24
N ALA A 466 -1.23 6.52 15.53
CA ALA A 466 -2.06 5.97 16.62
C ALA A 466 -3.52 6.39 16.48
N ALA A 467 -3.75 7.71 16.34
CA ALA A 467 -5.09 8.28 16.27
C ALA A 467 -5.86 7.83 15.03
N ALA A 468 -5.16 7.68 13.90
CA ALA A 468 -5.76 7.26 12.63
C ALA A 468 -5.72 5.75 12.37
N GLY A 469 -5.25 4.93 13.33
CA GLY A 469 -5.13 3.48 13.15
C GLY A 469 -4.22 3.04 11.99
N ILE A 470 -3.35 3.93 11.48
CA ILE A 470 -2.50 3.67 10.31
C ILE A 470 -1.35 2.76 10.75
N ARG A 471 -1.54 1.46 10.58
CA ARG A 471 -0.64 0.48 11.19
C ARG A 471 0.74 0.39 10.52
N ARG A 472 0.84 0.57 9.20
CA ARG A 472 2.11 0.45 8.45
C ARG A 472 3.16 1.46 8.92
N HIS A 473 2.84 2.75 8.81
CA HIS A 473 3.76 3.83 9.18
C HIS A 473 4.03 3.90 10.69
N ARG A 474 3.17 3.30 11.51
CA ARG A 474 3.39 3.20 12.96
C ARG A 474 4.64 2.38 13.29
N VAL A 475 4.87 1.25 12.59
CA VAL A 475 6.06 0.41 12.78
C VAL A 475 7.32 1.22 12.46
N ASP A 476 7.33 1.89 11.31
CA ASP A 476 8.48 2.70 10.87
C ASP A 476 8.77 3.85 11.85
N ALA A 477 7.73 4.54 12.33
CA ALA A 477 7.88 5.64 13.28
C ALA A 477 8.42 5.18 14.64
N LEU A 478 7.93 4.04 15.17
CA LEU A 478 8.40 3.47 16.43
C LEU A 478 9.83 2.96 16.34
N ALA A 479 10.18 2.25 15.26
CA ALA A 479 11.54 1.78 15.01
C ALA A 479 12.51 2.96 14.85
N GLY A 480 12.12 4.01 14.11
CA GLY A 480 12.90 5.25 13.99
C GLY A 480 13.13 5.95 15.33
N ALA A 481 12.08 6.10 16.13
CA ALA A 481 12.17 6.66 17.48
C ALA A 481 13.07 5.82 18.41
N ALA A 482 13.03 4.49 18.29
CA ALA A 482 13.89 3.60 19.06
C ALA A 482 15.37 3.80 18.71
N ARG A 483 15.71 3.92 17.41
CA ARG A 483 17.08 4.26 16.99
C ARG A 483 17.55 5.59 17.56
N CYS A 484 16.69 6.61 17.58
CA CYS A 484 17.01 7.88 18.24
C CYS A 484 17.33 7.69 19.72
N GLN A 485 16.51 6.93 20.46
CA GLN A 485 16.74 6.68 21.88
C GLN A 485 18.03 5.88 22.15
N ARG A 486 18.39 4.94 21.26
CA ARG A 486 19.67 4.21 21.32
C ARG A 486 20.86 5.18 21.18
N GLU A 487 20.85 6.06 20.18
CA GLU A 487 21.89 7.09 19.97
C GLU A 487 21.96 8.10 21.13
N LEU A 488 20.85 8.35 21.82
CA LEU A 488 20.79 9.19 23.03
C LEU A 488 21.25 8.48 24.32
N GLY A 489 21.73 7.24 24.23
CA GLY A 489 22.17 6.46 25.39
C GLY A 489 21.03 6.05 26.33
N LYS A 490 19.80 5.87 25.81
CA LYS A 490 18.60 5.48 26.57
C LYS A 490 18.07 4.10 26.13
N PRO A 491 18.82 3.01 26.37
CA PRO A 491 18.49 1.67 25.87
C PRO A 491 17.14 1.15 26.40
N ALA A 492 16.80 1.40 27.68
CA ALA A 492 15.50 0.98 28.22
C ALA A 492 14.30 1.61 27.48
N ALA A 493 14.43 2.89 27.08
CA ALA A 493 13.39 3.58 26.31
C ALA A 493 13.34 3.08 24.85
N ALA A 494 14.49 2.79 24.25
CA ALA A 494 14.56 2.18 22.92
C ALA A 494 13.92 0.78 22.91
N LEU A 495 14.16 -0.03 23.94
CA LEU A 495 13.60 -1.37 24.07
C LEU A 495 12.07 -1.36 24.19
N ALA A 496 11.52 -0.43 24.97
CA ALA A 496 10.07 -0.25 25.07
C ALA A 496 9.44 0.10 23.71
N LEU A 497 10.05 1.02 22.96
CA LEU A 497 9.59 1.41 21.63
C LEU A 497 9.69 0.26 20.60
N LEU A 498 10.74 -0.57 20.67
CA LEU A 498 10.89 -1.73 19.80
C LEU A 498 9.87 -2.83 20.11
N ARG A 499 9.52 -3.02 21.39
CA ARG A 499 8.41 -3.92 21.77
C ARG A 499 7.08 -3.43 21.25
N ASP A 500 6.80 -2.12 21.35
CA ASP A 500 5.62 -1.51 20.74
C ASP A 500 5.65 -1.66 19.21
N ALA A 501 6.82 -1.52 18.58
CA ALA A 501 6.97 -1.71 17.14
C ALA A 501 6.74 -3.18 16.73
N ALA A 502 7.24 -4.13 17.52
CA ALA A 502 7.03 -5.56 17.32
C ALA A 502 5.55 -5.93 17.48
N GLN A 503 4.86 -5.40 18.50
CA GLN A 503 3.43 -5.60 18.65
C GLN A 503 2.65 -4.99 17.46
N ALA A 504 2.95 -3.76 17.07
CA ALA A 504 2.31 -3.13 15.90
C ALA A 504 2.59 -3.91 14.60
N TRP A 505 3.78 -4.49 14.49
CA TRP A 505 4.16 -5.39 13.41
C TRP A 505 3.35 -6.69 13.41
N GLU A 506 3.14 -7.30 14.58
CA GLU A 506 2.35 -8.54 14.71
C GLU A 506 0.84 -8.30 14.53
N ASP A 507 0.32 -7.15 14.96
CA ASP A 507 -1.06 -6.73 14.71
C ASP A 507 -1.34 -6.58 13.21
N THR A 508 -0.35 -6.06 12.48
CA THR A 508 -0.40 -5.93 11.02
C THR A 508 -0.17 -7.23 10.28
N ARG A 509 0.38 -8.25 10.95
CA ARG A 509 0.68 -9.56 10.41
C ARG A 509 -0.56 -10.48 10.36
N THR A 510 -1.76 -9.95 10.57
CA THR A 510 -3.01 -10.72 10.55
C THR A 510 -3.56 -10.88 9.13
N ALA A 511 -3.76 -12.15 8.72
CA ALA A 511 -4.51 -12.65 7.56
C ALA A 511 -4.26 -12.04 6.17
N THR A 512 -3.04 -11.59 5.85
CA THR A 512 -2.72 -11.23 4.46
C THR A 512 -2.47 -12.48 3.63
N MET A 513 -3.26 -12.66 2.56
CA MET A 513 -3.27 -13.91 1.78
C MET A 513 -2.09 -14.00 0.81
N ASP A 514 -1.53 -12.87 0.38
CA ASP A 514 -0.48 -12.80 -0.64
C ASP A 514 0.90 -13.26 -0.09
N PRO A 515 1.49 -14.35 -0.63
CA PRO A 515 2.81 -14.84 -0.19
C PRO A 515 3.98 -13.91 -0.55
N GLU A 516 3.94 -13.23 -1.69
CA GLU A 516 5.00 -12.32 -2.15
C GLU A 516 5.05 -11.08 -1.25
N TRP A 517 3.88 -10.57 -0.88
CA TRP A 517 3.79 -9.48 0.08
C TRP A 517 4.36 -9.86 1.45
N ARG A 518 4.09 -11.08 1.94
CA ARG A 518 4.64 -11.55 3.23
C ARG A 518 6.17 -11.56 3.21
N GLU A 519 6.77 -11.99 2.10
CA GLU A 519 8.22 -11.96 1.93
C GLU A 519 8.78 -10.54 1.90
N GLN A 520 8.21 -9.67 1.06
CA GLN A 520 8.66 -8.28 0.92
C GLN A 520 8.51 -7.50 2.23
N ARG A 521 7.36 -7.63 2.90
CA ARG A 521 7.11 -6.93 4.15
C ARG A 521 8.00 -7.45 5.27
N GLY A 522 8.35 -8.74 5.26
CA GLY A 522 9.18 -9.40 6.26
C GLY A 522 10.48 -8.64 6.60
N VAL A 523 10.98 -7.80 5.68
CA VAL A 523 12.11 -6.89 5.91
C VAL A 523 11.88 -5.90 7.07
N SER A 524 10.70 -5.28 7.18
CA SER A 524 10.39 -4.35 8.28
C SER A 524 10.31 -5.07 9.63
N GLY A 525 9.72 -6.27 9.66
CA GLY A 525 9.75 -7.12 10.85
C GLY A 525 11.18 -7.53 11.20
N ARG A 526 11.97 -7.93 10.20
CA ARG A 526 13.38 -8.30 10.37
C ARG A 526 14.20 -7.15 10.97
N LEU A 527 14.01 -5.91 10.51
CA LEU A 527 14.61 -4.73 11.11
C LEU A 527 14.26 -4.60 12.60
N VAL A 528 12.98 -4.67 12.95
CA VAL A 528 12.50 -4.52 14.34
C VAL A 528 13.08 -5.59 15.25
N TYR A 529 12.95 -6.86 14.89
CA TYR A 529 13.40 -7.98 15.72
C TYR A 529 14.93 -8.06 15.82
N THR A 530 15.66 -7.65 14.79
CA THR A 530 17.13 -7.63 14.87
C THR A 530 17.62 -6.51 15.79
N GLN A 531 17.01 -5.33 15.73
CA GLN A 531 17.32 -4.22 16.65
C GLN A 531 16.93 -4.53 18.09
N LEU A 532 15.78 -5.20 18.28
CA LEU A 532 15.31 -5.62 19.59
C LEU A 532 16.31 -6.60 20.24
N ALA A 533 16.70 -7.64 19.50
CA ALA A 533 17.69 -8.61 19.95
C ALA A 533 19.07 -7.98 20.19
N ALA A 534 19.55 -7.12 19.29
CA ALA A 534 20.85 -6.45 19.47
C ALA A 534 20.87 -5.54 20.69
N LEU A 535 19.78 -4.85 20.99
CA LEU A 535 19.68 -3.98 22.17
C LEU A 535 19.65 -4.75 23.49
N ASN A 536 19.05 -5.96 23.51
CA ASN A 536 19.16 -6.87 24.64
C ASN A 536 20.61 -7.34 24.86
N LEU A 537 21.45 -7.33 23.81
CA LEU A 537 22.84 -7.75 23.86
C LEU A 537 23.82 -6.60 24.17
N ASP A 538 23.41 -5.32 24.10
CA ASP A 538 24.26 -4.14 24.38
C ASP A 538 24.66 -4.07 25.89
N GLY A 539 25.69 -4.81 26.28
CA GLY A 539 26.28 -4.87 27.64
C GLY A 539 27.64 -5.60 27.67
N ALA A 540 28.53 -5.26 28.61
CA ALA A 540 29.92 -5.75 28.64
C ALA A 540 30.07 -7.25 28.97
N ASP A 541 29.04 -7.85 29.58
CA ASP A 541 28.87 -9.27 29.83
C ASP A 541 27.38 -9.58 29.61
N SER A 542 26.93 -9.74 28.37
CA SER A 542 25.55 -10.19 28.11
C SER A 542 25.40 -11.54 28.80
N ASP A 543 24.73 -11.56 29.95
CA ASP A 543 24.55 -12.79 30.71
C ASP A 543 23.69 -13.78 29.91
N CYS A 544 23.69 -15.04 30.34
CA CYS A 544 22.92 -16.07 29.66
C CYS A 544 21.41 -15.73 29.57
N ALA A 545 20.87 -14.90 30.48
CA ALA A 545 19.46 -14.51 30.47
C ALA A 545 19.17 -13.48 29.36
N ALA A 546 20.05 -12.50 29.15
CA ALA A 546 19.94 -11.54 28.06
C ALA A 546 20.05 -12.22 26.69
N ILE A 547 21.00 -13.16 26.55
CA ILE A 547 21.16 -13.97 25.33
C ILE A 547 19.93 -14.84 25.07
N ALA A 548 19.40 -15.51 26.12
CA ALA A 548 18.19 -16.29 26.03
C ALA A 548 16.99 -15.44 25.58
N SER A 549 16.79 -14.27 26.19
CA SER A 549 15.71 -13.35 25.82
C SER A 549 15.82 -12.88 24.37
N ALA A 550 17.02 -12.51 23.91
CA ALA A 550 17.25 -12.10 22.52
C ALA A 550 16.99 -13.25 21.53
N PHE A 551 17.43 -14.46 21.88
CA PHE A 551 17.18 -15.67 21.08
C PHE A 551 15.68 -15.95 20.96
N ASP A 552 14.96 -15.95 22.09
CA ASP A 552 13.53 -16.27 22.15
C ASP A 552 12.70 -15.27 21.32
N GLU A 553 12.98 -13.97 21.43
CA GLU A 553 12.31 -12.94 20.62
C GLU A 553 12.52 -13.14 19.11
N VAL A 554 13.74 -13.51 18.70
CA VAL A 554 14.05 -13.84 17.29
C VAL A 554 13.33 -15.13 16.86
N GLN A 555 13.28 -16.15 17.73
CA GLN A 555 12.60 -17.41 17.41
C GLN A 555 11.09 -17.22 17.24
N VAL A 556 10.44 -16.32 17.99
CA VAL A 556 9.02 -15.98 17.77
C VAL A 556 8.80 -15.53 16.33
N PHE A 557 9.62 -14.59 15.84
CA PHE A 557 9.51 -14.11 14.47
C PHE A 557 9.85 -15.19 13.43
N LYS A 558 10.92 -15.97 13.64
CA LYS A 558 11.35 -17.04 12.72
C LYS A 558 10.32 -18.17 12.63
N ALA A 559 9.81 -18.64 13.77
CA ALA A 559 8.82 -19.72 13.83
C ALA A 559 7.52 -19.32 13.12
N ARG A 560 7.01 -18.11 13.39
CA ARG A 560 5.81 -17.60 12.72
C ARG A 560 6.01 -17.42 11.21
N THR A 561 7.15 -16.87 10.80
CA THR A 561 7.49 -16.72 9.36
C THR A 561 7.57 -18.06 8.65
N LEU A 562 8.16 -19.06 9.31
CA LEU A 562 8.23 -20.41 8.78
C LEU A 562 6.84 -21.07 8.69
N ALA A 563 6.02 -20.93 9.72
CA ALA A 563 4.65 -21.45 9.74
C ALA A 563 3.81 -20.88 8.58
N GLU A 564 3.91 -19.57 8.34
CA GLU A 564 3.22 -18.90 7.25
C GLU A 564 3.71 -19.39 5.87
N ARG A 565 5.01 -19.67 5.74
CA ARG A 565 5.60 -20.20 4.50
C ARG A 565 5.18 -21.65 4.23
N ILE A 566 5.10 -22.49 5.25
CA ILE A 566 4.79 -23.93 5.11
C ILE A 566 3.28 -24.19 5.08
N GLY A 567 2.51 -23.52 5.94
CA GLY A 567 1.13 -23.87 6.26
C GLY A 567 0.06 -22.89 5.75
N GLY A 568 0.45 -21.77 5.14
CA GLY A 568 -0.46 -20.65 4.82
C GLY A 568 -0.84 -19.84 6.06
N GLY A 569 -1.57 -18.73 5.87
CA GLY A 569 -1.88 -17.77 6.95
C GLY A 569 -2.66 -18.36 8.14
N ASP A 570 -3.57 -19.31 7.89
CA ASP A 570 -4.47 -19.87 8.90
C ASP A 570 -3.79 -20.76 9.97
N ARG A 571 -2.57 -21.27 9.70
CA ARG A 571 -1.84 -22.19 10.61
C ARG A 571 -0.79 -21.50 11.49
N ALA A 572 -0.58 -20.19 11.31
CA ALA A 572 0.54 -19.48 11.92
C ALA A 572 0.40 -19.22 13.44
N ALA A 573 -0.83 -19.03 13.93
CA ALA A 573 -1.07 -18.60 15.31
C ALA A 573 -0.71 -19.63 16.39
N ASN A 574 -0.68 -20.92 16.04
CA ASN A 574 -0.46 -22.02 16.99
C ASN A 574 0.83 -22.82 16.70
N TRP A 575 1.76 -22.26 15.92
CA TRP A 575 3.00 -22.95 15.59
C TRP A 575 3.96 -22.95 16.79
N PRO A 576 4.62 -24.08 17.12
CA PRO A 576 5.53 -24.13 18.26
C PRO A 576 6.71 -23.17 18.06
N VAL A 577 7.00 -22.37 19.09
CA VAL A 577 8.17 -21.49 19.16
C VAL A 577 9.25 -22.20 19.96
N MET A 578 10.47 -22.23 19.43
CA MET A 578 11.62 -22.77 20.16
C MET A 578 12.13 -21.72 21.15
N THR A 579 12.31 -22.09 22.42
CA THR A 579 12.97 -21.25 23.42
C THR A 579 14.40 -21.73 23.68
N MET A 580 15.24 -20.86 24.22
CA MET A 580 16.59 -21.22 24.66
C MET A 580 16.54 -22.37 25.68
N GLU A 581 15.63 -22.29 26.66
CA GLU A 581 15.45 -23.32 27.69
C GLU A 581 15.14 -24.70 27.09
N THR A 582 14.14 -24.79 26.21
CA THR A 582 13.77 -26.05 25.55
C THR A 582 14.91 -26.54 24.65
N LEU A 583 15.58 -25.64 23.92
CA LEU A 583 16.71 -25.99 23.08
C LEU A 583 17.84 -26.63 23.88
N GLN A 584 18.22 -26.06 25.02
CA GLN A 584 19.31 -26.56 25.86
C GLN A 584 18.94 -27.83 26.64
N THR A 585 17.72 -27.93 27.15
CA THR A 585 17.31 -29.00 28.08
C THR A 585 16.71 -30.22 27.38
N GLU A 586 15.96 -30.04 26.30
CA GLU A 586 15.20 -31.12 25.65
C GLU A 586 15.73 -31.49 24.26
N ILE A 587 16.32 -30.55 23.52
CA ILE A 587 16.63 -30.74 22.10
C ILE A 587 18.11 -31.06 21.86
N LEU A 588 19.05 -30.28 22.41
CA LEU A 588 20.47 -30.48 22.18
C LEU A 588 21.01 -31.70 22.91
N GLN A 589 21.94 -32.40 22.27
CA GLN A 589 22.63 -33.58 22.83
C GLN A 589 24.03 -33.21 23.32
N ASP A 590 24.60 -34.08 24.16
CA ASP A 590 25.99 -33.91 24.64
C ASP A 590 27.00 -33.85 23.48
N GLY A 591 27.89 -32.87 23.53
CA GLY A 591 28.88 -32.59 22.47
C GLY A 591 28.34 -31.91 21.21
N GLU A 592 27.09 -31.42 21.20
CA GLU A 592 26.54 -30.63 20.10
C GLU A 592 26.60 -29.12 20.37
N VAL A 593 26.91 -28.36 19.31
CA VAL A 593 26.76 -26.89 19.28
C VAL A 593 25.70 -26.54 18.25
N PHE A 594 24.71 -25.76 18.65
CA PHE A 594 23.74 -25.17 17.73
C PHE A 594 24.15 -23.74 17.38
N LEU A 595 24.29 -23.49 16.08
CA LEU A 595 24.55 -22.17 15.53
C LEU A 595 23.28 -21.68 14.84
N ASP A 596 22.76 -20.52 15.24
CA ASP A 596 21.59 -19.90 14.60
C ASP A 596 21.91 -18.49 14.13
N ALA A 597 21.82 -18.29 12.82
CA ALA A 597 22.02 -16.97 12.23
C ALA A 597 20.68 -16.24 12.08
N TYR A 598 20.72 -14.93 12.29
CA TYR A 598 19.62 -14.03 12.00
C TYR A 598 20.18 -12.74 11.42
N LEU A 599 20.06 -12.58 10.10
CA LEU A 599 20.68 -11.48 9.39
C LEU A 599 19.69 -10.34 9.24
N GLY A 600 20.13 -9.11 9.54
CA GLY A 600 19.29 -7.92 9.51
C GLY A 600 19.88 -6.79 8.68
N PRO A 601 19.06 -5.79 8.31
CA PRO A 601 19.47 -4.70 7.43
C PRO A 601 20.42 -3.69 8.08
N THR A 602 20.47 -3.59 9.40
CA THR A 602 21.36 -2.66 10.13
C THR A 602 22.48 -3.39 10.88
N GLU A 603 22.15 -4.54 11.45
CA GLU A 603 23.06 -5.42 12.18
C GLU A 603 22.56 -6.84 11.98
N SER A 604 23.42 -7.83 12.23
CA SER A 604 23.08 -9.25 12.17
C SER A 604 23.51 -9.93 13.45
N ILE A 605 22.93 -11.10 13.76
CA ILE A 605 23.21 -11.81 15.01
C ILE A 605 23.51 -13.27 14.71
N LEU A 606 24.54 -13.81 15.35
CA LEU A 606 24.82 -15.23 15.41
C LEU A 606 24.72 -15.71 16.85
N PHE A 607 23.83 -16.65 17.11
CA PHE A 607 23.72 -17.36 18.39
C PHE A 607 24.51 -18.67 18.31
N ALA A 608 25.29 -18.97 19.35
CA ALA A 608 25.96 -20.25 19.54
C ALA A 608 25.53 -20.84 20.89
N VAL A 609 24.92 -22.02 20.85
CA VAL A 609 24.23 -22.61 22.00
C VAL A 609 24.70 -24.04 22.22
N THR A 610 25.02 -24.38 23.47
CA THR A 610 25.28 -25.75 23.95
C THR A 610 24.33 -26.03 25.12
N GLN A 611 24.34 -27.25 25.68
CA GLN A 611 23.51 -27.56 26.85
C GLN A 611 23.86 -26.72 28.10
N GLN A 612 25.08 -26.18 28.21
CA GLN A 612 25.56 -25.49 29.42
C GLN A 612 25.95 -24.02 29.21
N GLU A 613 26.23 -23.62 27.98
CA GLU A 613 26.72 -22.28 27.64
C GLU A 613 26.00 -21.75 26.40
N CYS A 614 25.71 -20.46 26.37
CA CYS A 614 25.25 -19.74 25.19
C CYS A 614 26.10 -18.47 24.97
N ARG A 615 26.33 -18.13 23.70
CA ARG A 615 27.02 -16.92 23.26
C ARG A 615 26.23 -16.29 22.12
N ALA A 616 26.22 -14.96 22.04
CA ALA A 616 25.71 -14.22 20.91
C ALA A 616 26.77 -13.28 20.37
N VAL A 617 26.77 -13.08 19.05
CA VAL A 617 27.74 -12.24 18.35
C VAL A 617 26.98 -11.30 17.43
N ILE A 618 27.23 -10.01 17.57
CA ILE A 618 26.77 -9.02 16.60
C ILE A 618 27.70 -9.05 15.38
N LEU A 619 27.13 -9.35 14.23
CA LEU A 619 27.77 -9.38 12.93
C LEU A 619 27.39 -8.13 12.12
N PRO A 620 28.15 -7.80 11.05
CA PRO A 620 27.78 -6.73 10.12
C PRO A 620 26.39 -6.91 9.51
N ASP A 621 25.86 -5.85 8.91
CA ASP A 621 24.58 -5.88 8.19
C ASP A 621 24.55 -6.94 7.07
N GLU A 622 23.35 -7.40 6.74
CA GLU A 622 23.10 -8.45 5.74
C GLU A 622 23.73 -8.11 4.38
N ARG A 623 23.72 -6.85 3.95
CA ARG A 623 24.26 -6.45 2.64
C ARG A 623 25.78 -6.55 2.62
N THR A 624 26.45 -6.10 3.68
CA THR A 624 27.90 -6.26 3.84
C THR A 624 28.30 -7.73 3.84
N LEU A 625 27.57 -8.57 4.58
CA LEU A 625 27.80 -10.02 4.60
C LEU A 625 27.53 -10.66 3.24
N ALA A 626 26.43 -10.30 2.56
CA ALA A 626 26.04 -10.83 1.26
C ALA A 626 27.13 -10.65 0.21
N ASN A 627 27.72 -9.44 0.14
CA ASN A 627 28.78 -9.14 -0.81
C ASN A 627 30.02 -10.00 -0.58
N ARG A 628 30.41 -10.20 0.69
CA ARG A 628 31.57 -11.01 1.07
C ARG A 628 31.32 -12.50 0.81
N LEU A 629 30.15 -13.00 1.19
CA LEU A 629 29.74 -14.39 0.98
C LEU A 629 29.60 -14.72 -0.50
N ARG A 630 29.06 -13.80 -1.32
CA ARG A 630 28.96 -13.97 -2.77
C ARG A 630 30.35 -14.03 -3.41
N LEU A 631 31.26 -13.13 -3.04
CA LEU A 631 32.63 -13.16 -3.53
C LEU A 631 33.32 -14.50 -3.20
N HIS A 632 33.17 -14.98 -1.96
CA HIS A 632 33.72 -16.26 -1.55
C HIS A 632 33.07 -17.45 -2.30
N HIS A 633 31.74 -17.42 -2.48
CA HIS A 633 31.02 -18.42 -3.27
C HIS A 633 31.50 -18.45 -4.72
N GLU A 634 31.69 -17.30 -5.36
CA GLU A 634 32.21 -17.18 -6.72
C GLU A 634 33.64 -17.74 -6.84
N LEU A 635 34.50 -17.46 -5.86
CA LEU A 635 35.86 -18.00 -5.78
C LEU A 635 35.86 -19.54 -5.64
N LEU A 636 34.92 -20.11 -4.86
CA LEU A 636 34.75 -21.56 -4.74
C LEU A 636 34.18 -22.19 -6.02
N ALA A 637 33.23 -21.52 -6.67
CA ALA A 637 32.56 -22.02 -7.86
C ALA A 637 33.43 -21.96 -9.12
N THR A 638 34.31 -20.95 -9.22
CA THR A 638 35.15 -20.70 -10.41
C THR A 638 36.62 -20.50 -10.01
N PRO A 639 37.34 -21.57 -9.64
CA PRO A 639 38.73 -21.43 -9.24
C PRO A 639 39.60 -20.89 -10.41
N PRO A 640 40.58 -20.01 -10.15
CA PRO A 640 41.47 -19.45 -11.18
C PRO A 640 42.14 -20.52 -12.06
N PRO A 641 42.48 -20.19 -13.32
CA PRO A 641 43.01 -21.16 -14.29
C PRO A 641 44.33 -21.83 -13.85
N ALA A 642 44.50 -23.08 -14.28
CA ALA A 642 45.43 -24.07 -13.73
C ALA A 642 46.93 -23.72 -13.74
N HIS A 643 47.36 -22.68 -14.45
CA HIS A 643 48.77 -22.26 -14.50
C HIS A 643 49.25 -21.58 -13.20
N ASP A 644 48.34 -21.28 -12.26
CA ASP A 644 48.63 -20.65 -10.96
C ASP A 644 47.85 -21.30 -9.79
N LEU A 645 47.56 -22.61 -9.90
CA LEU A 645 46.64 -23.33 -8.99
C LEU A 645 47.03 -23.22 -7.50
N SER A 646 48.32 -23.24 -7.16
CA SER A 646 48.76 -23.07 -5.75
C SER A 646 48.42 -21.69 -5.21
N ARG A 647 48.63 -20.64 -6.01
CA ARG A 647 48.36 -19.25 -5.61
C ARG A 647 46.86 -18.99 -5.55
N ALA A 648 46.11 -19.60 -6.46
CA ALA A 648 44.66 -19.58 -6.49
C ALA A 648 44.05 -20.22 -5.22
N LEU A 649 44.55 -21.40 -4.82
CA LEU A 649 44.13 -22.09 -3.61
C LEU A 649 44.50 -21.30 -2.34
N GLU A 650 45.68 -20.70 -2.31
CA GLU A 650 46.12 -19.84 -1.20
C GLU A 650 45.19 -18.62 -1.03
N VAL A 651 44.76 -17.99 -2.13
CA VAL A 651 43.79 -16.88 -2.08
C VAL A 651 42.43 -17.34 -1.55
N VAL A 652 41.96 -18.53 -1.95
CA VAL A 652 40.70 -19.11 -1.46
C VAL A 652 40.80 -19.45 0.03
N GLU A 653 41.90 -20.06 0.48
CA GLU A 653 42.14 -20.39 1.89
C GLU A 653 42.21 -19.13 2.75
N VAL A 654 42.97 -18.10 2.33
CA VAL A 654 43.04 -16.82 3.06
C VAL A 654 41.68 -16.12 3.12
N ALA A 655 40.89 -16.19 2.03
CA ALA A 655 39.54 -15.65 2.01
C ALA A 655 38.60 -16.43 2.96
N ALA A 656 38.71 -17.77 2.98
CA ALA A 656 37.97 -18.64 3.89
C ALA A 656 38.32 -18.33 5.35
N GLU A 657 39.61 -18.32 5.70
CA GLU A 657 40.09 -18.03 7.05
C GLU A 657 39.64 -16.65 7.55
N ARG A 658 39.71 -15.63 6.68
CA ARG A 658 39.27 -14.29 7.04
C ARG A 658 37.76 -14.25 7.31
N LEU A 659 36.98 -14.87 6.44
CA LEU A 659 35.52 -14.96 6.57
C LEU A 659 35.13 -15.79 7.81
N GLY A 660 35.82 -16.90 8.07
CA GLY A 660 35.60 -17.76 9.23
C GLY A 660 35.95 -17.10 10.54
N ARG A 661 37.07 -16.37 10.59
CA ARG A 661 37.44 -15.58 11.76
C ARG A 661 36.41 -14.49 12.06
N GLU A 662 35.89 -13.83 11.03
CA GLU A 662 34.87 -12.81 11.18
C GLU A 662 33.54 -13.39 11.67
N LEU A 663 33.06 -14.46 11.05
CA LEU A 663 31.76 -15.05 11.37
C LEU A 663 31.77 -15.84 12.68
N LEU A 664 32.85 -16.56 12.97
CA LEU A 664 32.88 -17.62 13.98
C LEU A 664 34.02 -17.47 14.99
N GLY A 665 34.93 -16.51 14.81
CA GLY A 665 36.13 -16.38 15.67
C GLY A 665 35.79 -16.18 17.15
N SER A 666 34.74 -15.43 17.47
CA SER A 666 34.27 -15.19 18.84
C SER A 666 33.59 -16.41 19.48
N VAL A 667 33.14 -17.38 18.68
CA VAL A 667 32.51 -18.63 19.13
C VAL A 667 33.40 -19.86 18.91
N ALA A 668 34.60 -19.69 18.37
CA ALA A 668 35.57 -20.76 18.14
C ALA A 668 35.84 -21.65 19.38
N PRO A 669 35.90 -21.13 20.62
CA PRO A 669 36.07 -21.98 21.81
C PRO A 669 34.93 -22.98 22.05
N LEU A 670 33.69 -22.63 21.67
CA LEU A 670 32.56 -23.56 21.75
C LEU A 670 32.65 -24.64 20.67
N LEU A 671 33.20 -24.29 19.51
CA LEU A 671 33.30 -25.17 18.36
C LEU A 671 34.41 -26.21 18.50
N SER A 672 35.57 -25.83 19.06
CA SER A 672 36.74 -26.71 19.21
C SER A 672 36.51 -27.91 20.14
N GLY A 673 35.54 -27.82 21.06
CA GLY A 673 35.12 -28.93 21.93
C GLY A 673 33.96 -29.77 21.39
N SER A 674 33.41 -29.43 20.22
CA SER A 674 32.17 -30.05 19.71
C SER A 674 32.44 -31.29 18.87
N ARG A 675 31.55 -32.28 18.96
CA ARG A 675 31.53 -33.46 18.06
C ARG A 675 30.69 -33.19 16.81
N ARG A 676 29.69 -32.33 16.94
CA ARG A 676 28.75 -31.98 15.87
C ARG A 676 28.30 -30.53 16.00
N VAL A 677 28.29 -29.82 14.88
CA VAL A 677 27.74 -28.47 14.76
C VAL A 677 26.44 -28.55 13.96
N VAL A 678 25.33 -28.15 14.58
CA VAL A 678 24.03 -28.04 13.93
C VAL A 678 23.81 -26.57 13.57
N PHE A 679 23.73 -26.25 12.29
CA PHE A 679 23.68 -24.87 11.81
C PHE A 679 22.34 -24.55 11.14
N ALA A 680 21.70 -23.49 11.60
CA ALA A 680 20.54 -22.85 10.99
C ALA A 680 20.95 -21.54 10.29
N PRO A 681 21.29 -21.59 8.98
CA PRO A 681 21.66 -20.40 8.22
C PRO A 681 20.47 -19.49 7.94
N ASP A 682 20.78 -18.21 7.71
CA ASP A 682 19.83 -17.20 7.24
C ASP A 682 20.41 -16.41 6.06
N GLY A 683 19.53 -15.98 5.16
CA GLY A 683 19.88 -15.15 4.00
C GLY A 683 21.08 -15.68 3.19
N PRO A 684 22.06 -14.84 2.84
CA PRO A 684 23.25 -15.21 2.09
C PRO A 684 24.12 -16.32 2.71
N LEU A 685 24.02 -16.60 4.02
CA LEU A 685 24.76 -17.72 4.63
C LEU A 685 24.31 -19.09 4.09
N ASN A 686 23.17 -19.14 3.41
CA ASN A 686 22.71 -20.32 2.70
C ASN A 686 23.57 -20.66 1.46
N LEU A 687 24.37 -19.71 0.95
CA LEU A 687 25.16 -19.84 -0.29
C LEU A 687 26.51 -20.55 -0.11
N VAL A 688 27.06 -20.55 1.10
CA VAL A 688 28.40 -21.08 1.37
C VAL A 688 28.30 -22.28 2.31
N PRO A 689 28.95 -23.42 2.00
CA PRO A 689 29.06 -24.50 2.96
C PRO A 689 29.93 -24.04 4.13
N MET A 690 29.36 -23.93 5.34
CA MET A 690 30.09 -23.38 6.49
C MET A 690 31.35 -24.16 6.84
N ALA A 691 31.39 -25.47 6.57
CA ALA A 691 32.59 -26.30 6.72
C ALA A 691 33.76 -25.80 5.86
N CYS A 692 33.50 -25.17 4.71
CA CYS A 692 34.52 -24.61 3.81
C CYS A 692 35.00 -23.22 4.24
N VAL A 693 34.38 -22.63 5.25
CA VAL A 693 34.75 -21.32 5.81
C VAL A 693 35.78 -21.49 6.95
N PHE A 694 36.00 -22.72 7.43
CA PHE A 694 37.09 -23.06 8.35
C PHE A 694 38.36 -23.38 7.55
N GLY A 695 39.43 -22.64 7.81
CA GLY A 695 40.74 -22.91 7.22
C GLY A 695 41.26 -24.30 7.55
N THR A 696 42.08 -24.85 6.67
CA THR A 696 42.70 -26.20 6.68
C THR A 696 43.75 -26.40 7.80
N GLY A 697 43.71 -25.61 8.87
CA GLY A 697 44.83 -25.39 9.81
C GLY A 697 44.65 -25.82 11.28
N GLU A 698 43.60 -26.56 11.67
CA GLU A 698 43.47 -27.10 13.04
C GLU A 698 43.24 -28.62 13.10
N PRO A 699 43.62 -29.28 14.22
CA PRO A 699 43.81 -30.72 14.29
C PRO A 699 42.48 -31.48 14.32
N GLU A 700 42.49 -32.66 13.70
CA GLU A 700 41.39 -33.60 13.70
C GLU A 700 40.88 -33.99 15.10
N PRO A 701 39.58 -34.31 15.23
CA PRO A 701 38.59 -34.36 14.15
C PRO A 701 37.77 -33.07 14.02
N CYS A 702 37.59 -32.60 12.78
CA CYS A 702 36.63 -31.55 12.44
C CYS A 702 35.21 -32.02 12.83
N PRO A 703 34.41 -31.18 13.52
CA PRO A 703 33.05 -31.57 13.92
C PRO A 703 32.17 -31.85 12.71
N VAL A 704 31.22 -32.78 12.85
CA VAL A 704 30.23 -33.05 11.79
C VAL A 704 29.29 -31.85 11.66
N TRP A 705 29.19 -31.27 10.47
CA TRP A 705 28.28 -30.16 10.18
C TRP A 705 26.92 -30.68 9.70
N VAL A 706 25.85 -30.29 10.38
CA VAL A 706 24.47 -30.62 10.02
C VAL A 706 23.70 -29.33 9.80
N ARG A 707 23.15 -29.13 8.61
CA ARG A 707 22.32 -27.96 8.32
C ARG A 707 20.86 -28.25 8.61
N VAL A 708 20.19 -27.33 9.29
CA VAL A 708 18.74 -27.39 9.54
C VAL A 708 18.07 -26.07 9.12
N PRO A 709 16.76 -26.06 8.78
CA PRO A 709 16.10 -24.83 8.36
C PRO A 709 15.91 -23.81 9.49
N SER A 710 15.68 -24.28 10.73
CA SER A 710 15.48 -23.45 11.91
C SER A 710 15.58 -24.28 13.20
N ALA A 711 15.69 -23.61 14.34
CA ALA A 711 15.65 -24.24 15.66
C ALA A 711 14.32 -24.98 15.89
N THR A 712 13.19 -24.38 15.49
CA THR A 712 11.86 -25.00 15.57
C THR A 712 11.78 -26.32 14.81
N ILE A 713 12.34 -26.40 13.59
CA ILE A 713 12.33 -27.64 12.81
C ILE A 713 13.23 -28.70 13.42
N LEU A 714 14.41 -28.31 13.93
CA LEU A 714 15.27 -29.23 14.67
C LEU A 714 14.52 -29.83 15.88
N GLY A 715 13.84 -28.98 16.65
CA GLY A 715 13.02 -29.41 17.77
C GLY A 715 11.92 -30.38 17.34
N PHE A 716 11.11 -29.99 16.35
CA PHE A 716 10.05 -30.83 15.81
C PHE A 716 10.56 -32.21 15.35
N LEU A 717 11.67 -32.26 14.63
CA LEU A 717 12.26 -33.51 14.14
C LEU A 717 12.74 -34.41 15.28
N ARG A 718 13.25 -33.85 16.38
CA ARG A 718 13.78 -34.61 17.51
C ARG A 718 12.70 -35.05 18.49
N THR A 719 11.66 -34.24 18.70
CA THR A 719 10.53 -34.60 19.58
C THR A 719 9.51 -35.51 18.90
N SER A 720 9.36 -35.39 17.58
CA SER A 720 8.43 -36.23 16.79
C SER A 720 9.06 -37.53 16.29
N ALA A 721 10.33 -37.79 16.61
CA ALA A 721 11.06 -38.98 16.14
C ALA A 721 10.39 -40.30 16.57
N ASP A 722 9.67 -40.31 17.71
CA ASP A 722 8.94 -41.49 18.19
C ASP A 722 7.54 -41.64 17.57
N THR A 723 6.94 -40.55 17.08
CA THR A 723 5.57 -40.53 16.50
C THR A 723 5.57 -40.60 14.98
N ILE A 724 6.61 -40.07 14.34
CA ILE A 724 6.88 -40.30 12.94
C ILE A 724 7.54 -41.68 12.88
N GLN A 725 6.73 -42.73 12.89
CA GLN A 725 7.10 -43.93 12.16
C GLN A 725 7.27 -43.51 10.70
N VAL A 726 8.46 -42.99 10.35
CA VAL A 726 8.94 -43.09 8.99
C VAL A 726 8.84 -44.58 8.76
N ARG A 727 7.83 -45.01 8.00
CA ARG A 727 7.83 -46.34 7.42
C ARG A 727 9.11 -46.36 6.61
N VAL A 728 10.18 -46.89 7.19
CA VAL A 728 11.39 -47.27 6.48
C VAL A 728 10.95 -48.46 5.61
N ARG A 729 10.17 -48.17 4.56
CA ARG A 729 10.20 -48.98 3.34
C ARG A 729 11.65 -48.86 2.88
N GLY A 730 12.29 -50.00 2.57
CA GLY A 730 13.74 -50.12 2.38
C GLY A 730 14.32 -48.89 1.68
N GLN A 731 15.26 -48.22 2.35
CA GLN A 731 15.81 -46.92 1.95
C GLN A 731 16.43 -47.04 0.56
N GLY A 732 15.70 -46.66 -0.48
CA GLY A 732 16.29 -46.49 -1.80
C GLY A 732 17.21 -45.28 -1.72
N ILE A 733 18.53 -45.50 -1.70
CA ILE A 733 19.52 -44.42 -1.78
C ILE A 733 19.98 -44.29 -3.22
N LEU A 734 19.74 -43.16 -3.88
CA LEU A 734 20.39 -42.85 -5.15
C LEU A 734 21.72 -42.14 -4.84
N ALA A 735 22.85 -42.83 -5.03
CA ALA A 735 24.18 -42.28 -4.80
C ALA A 735 24.85 -41.98 -6.15
N VAL A 736 24.91 -40.71 -6.53
CA VAL A 736 25.53 -40.26 -7.78
C VAL A 736 26.89 -39.64 -7.48
N ALA A 737 27.94 -40.09 -8.15
CA ALA A 737 29.25 -39.43 -8.08
C ALA A 737 29.77 -39.06 -9.46
N ALA A 738 30.43 -37.91 -9.57
CA ALA A 738 31.27 -37.62 -10.71
C ALA A 738 32.55 -38.47 -10.63
N ALA A 739 32.86 -39.21 -11.68
CA ALA A 739 34.12 -39.96 -11.79
C ALA A 739 35.27 -39.03 -12.21
N GLU A 740 34.95 -38.00 -12.99
CA GLU A 740 35.90 -37.03 -13.54
C GLU A 740 35.25 -35.62 -13.60
N THR A 741 36.06 -34.56 -13.66
CA THR A 741 35.61 -33.19 -13.96
C THR A 741 35.23 -33.04 -15.43
N PRO A 742 34.55 -31.96 -15.86
CA PRO A 742 34.28 -31.69 -17.27
C PRO A 742 35.52 -31.67 -18.16
N GLU A 743 36.69 -31.35 -17.58
CA GLU A 743 38.00 -31.35 -18.24
C GLU A 743 38.72 -32.72 -18.19
N GLY A 744 38.06 -33.78 -17.71
CA GLY A 744 38.59 -35.14 -17.67
C GLY A 744 39.54 -35.44 -16.51
N ARG A 745 39.53 -34.64 -15.43
CA ARG A 745 40.38 -34.92 -14.25
C ARG A 745 39.67 -35.88 -13.30
N PRO A 746 40.31 -36.96 -12.82
CA PRO A 746 39.66 -37.94 -11.95
C PRO A 746 39.26 -37.36 -10.59
N LEU A 747 38.10 -37.79 -10.08
CA LEU A 747 37.53 -37.44 -8.77
C LEU A 747 37.49 -38.68 -7.84
N PRO A 748 38.64 -39.17 -7.37
CA PRO A 748 38.72 -40.43 -6.65
C PRO A 748 38.07 -40.38 -5.26
N GLY A 749 37.89 -39.19 -4.66
CA GLY A 749 37.16 -38.99 -3.40
C GLY A 749 35.68 -39.30 -3.55
N ALA A 750 35.02 -38.60 -4.48
CA ALA A 750 33.60 -38.79 -4.81
C ALA A 750 33.25 -40.24 -5.13
N VAL A 751 34.05 -40.90 -5.98
CA VAL A 751 33.85 -42.32 -6.34
C VAL A 751 33.98 -43.24 -5.12
N ARG A 752 34.89 -42.93 -4.20
CA ARG A 752 35.15 -43.74 -3.00
C ARG A 752 34.03 -43.58 -1.98
N GLU A 753 33.51 -42.37 -1.81
CA GLU A 753 32.39 -42.05 -0.93
C GLU A 753 31.12 -42.82 -1.33
N VAL A 754 30.69 -42.73 -2.59
CA VAL A 754 29.49 -43.46 -3.03
C VAL A 754 29.67 -44.97 -2.97
N LYS A 755 30.88 -45.48 -3.28
CA LYS A 755 31.21 -46.90 -3.11
C LYS A 755 31.18 -47.32 -1.64
N HIS A 756 31.55 -46.42 -0.72
CA HIS A 756 31.47 -46.68 0.70
C HIS A 756 30.00 -46.74 1.17
N LEU A 757 29.16 -45.81 0.70
CA LEU A 757 27.71 -45.85 0.95
C LEU A 757 27.10 -47.16 0.46
N ALA A 758 27.39 -47.56 -0.78
CA ALA A 758 26.89 -48.82 -1.36
C ALA A 758 27.35 -50.08 -0.61
N ARG A 759 28.46 -50.01 0.13
CA ARG A 759 28.92 -51.10 1.01
C ARG A 759 28.27 -51.06 2.39
N ARG A 760 27.92 -49.87 2.88
CA ARG A 760 27.45 -49.62 4.25
C ARG A 760 25.94 -49.84 4.37
N TYR A 761 25.17 -49.49 3.34
CA TYR A 761 23.71 -49.50 3.35
C TYR A 761 23.15 -50.55 2.37
N ARG A 762 22.00 -51.17 2.72
CA ARG A 762 21.24 -52.04 1.81
C ARG A 762 20.30 -51.13 1.01
N ASP A 763 20.24 -51.30 -0.31
CA ASP A 763 19.45 -50.51 -1.29
C ASP A 763 20.06 -49.17 -1.78
N VAL A 764 21.36 -49.16 -2.09
CA VAL A 764 22.01 -48.03 -2.79
C VAL A 764 22.08 -48.26 -4.31
N ASP A 765 21.37 -47.46 -5.11
CA ASP A 765 21.59 -47.34 -6.56
C ASP A 765 22.75 -46.36 -6.79
N LEU A 766 23.92 -46.92 -7.09
CA LEU A 766 25.14 -46.18 -7.33
C LEU A 766 25.28 -45.82 -8.81
N ARG A 767 25.44 -44.53 -9.13
CA ARG A 767 25.63 -44.01 -10.48
C ARG A 767 26.93 -43.21 -10.55
N LEU A 768 27.81 -43.56 -11.48
CA LEU A 768 29.04 -42.81 -11.73
C LEU A 768 28.91 -42.02 -13.04
N ALA A 769 29.05 -40.70 -12.97
CA ALA A 769 29.07 -39.82 -14.14
C ALA A 769 30.46 -39.80 -14.77
N GLY A 770 30.56 -40.26 -16.01
CA GLY A 770 31.67 -39.99 -16.92
C GLY A 770 31.19 -39.17 -18.12
N ASN A 771 32.10 -38.85 -19.06
CA ASN A 771 31.80 -38.07 -20.29
C ASN A 771 30.80 -38.73 -21.27
N SER A 772 30.29 -39.92 -20.96
CA SER A 772 29.49 -40.77 -21.83
C SER A 772 27.99 -40.67 -21.55
N GLY A 773 27.40 -39.47 -21.69
CA GLY A 773 26.00 -39.18 -22.05
C GLY A 773 24.81 -39.97 -21.44
N ALA A 774 25.01 -40.84 -20.46
CA ALA A 774 23.96 -41.66 -19.86
C ALA A 774 23.15 -40.83 -18.87
N ALA A 775 21.83 -41.02 -18.86
CA ALA A 775 20.96 -40.39 -17.87
C ALA A 775 21.37 -40.83 -16.45
N LEU A 776 22.01 -39.91 -15.73
CA LEU A 776 22.45 -40.09 -14.34
C LEU A 776 21.29 -40.15 -13.36
N VAL A 777 20.15 -39.61 -13.77
CA VAL A 777 18.92 -39.54 -13.00
C VAL A 777 17.94 -40.58 -13.58
N PRO A 778 17.55 -41.59 -12.79
CA PRO A 778 16.52 -42.55 -13.18
C PRO A 778 15.18 -41.86 -13.47
N ALA A 779 14.39 -42.41 -14.40
CA ALA A 779 13.08 -41.86 -14.75
C ALA A 779 12.06 -41.87 -13.59
N ASP A 780 12.28 -42.73 -12.59
CA ASP A 780 11.44 -42.87 -11.40
C ASP A 780 12.23 -42.49 -10.14
N LEU A 781 12.31 -41.18 -9.87
CA LEU A 781 12.93 -40.64 -8.67
C LEU A 781 12.11 -40.92 -7.40
N ALA A 782 10.81 -41.20 -7.53
CA ALA A 782 9.89 -41.37 -6.41
C ALA A 782 10.17 -42.64 -5.58
N ARG A 783 10.99 -43.56 -6.09
CA ARG A 783 11.42 -44.77 -5.38
C ARG A 783 12.59 -44.57 -4.42
N TYR A 784 13.24 -43.41 -4.45
CA TYR A 784 14.39 -43.12 -3.59
C TYR A 784 13.99 -42.19 -2.46
N ASP A 785 14.36 -42.58 -1.25
CA ASP A 785 14.14 -41.77 -0.05
C ASP A 785 15.30 -40.81 0.20
N ILE A 786 16.49 -41.15 -0.30
CA ILE A 786 17.73 -40.38 -0.08
C ILE A 786 18.45 -40.19 -1.42
N LEU A 787 18.76 -38.95 -1.74
CA LEU A 787 19.64 -38.58 -2.85
C LEU A 787 20.99 -38.13 -2.28
N HIS A 788 22.07 -38.80 -2.67
CA HIS A 788 23.43 -38.46 -2.28
C HIS A 788 24.26 -38.12 -3.52
N LEU A 789 24.84 -36.92 -3.56
CA LEU A 789 25.62 -36.41 -4.70
C LEU A 789 27.05 -36.11 -4.25
N ALA A 790 28.03 -36.77 -4.86
CA ALA A 790 29.46 -36.60 -4.54
C ALA A 790 30.26 -36.06 -5.73
N THR A 791 30.97 -34.94 -5.57
CA THR A 791 31.68 -34.25 -6.67
C THR A 791 33.10 -33.79 -6.30
N HIS A 792 33.68 -34.27 -5.19
CA HIS A 792 34.98 -33.79 -4.71
C HIS A 792 36.17 -34.69 -5.10
N ALA A 793 37.35 -34.06 -5.24
CA ALA A 793 38.58 -34.72 -5.67
C ALA A 793 39.38 -35.37 -4.52
N ARG A 794 39.27 -34.85 -3.30
CA ARG A 794 39.89 -35.38 -2.08
C ARG A 794 38.87 -35.40 -0.95
N VAL A 795 38.91 -36.48 -0.16
CA VAL A 795 38.26 -36.61 1.16
C VAL A 795 39.29 -36.19 2.18
#